data_AF-A0A965UQ91-F1
#
_entry.id   AF-A0A965UQ91-F1
#
_cell.length_a   1.000
_cell.length_b   1.000
_cell.length_c   1.000
_cell.angle_alpha   90.00
_cell.angle_beta   90.00
_cell.angle_gamma   90.00
#
_symmetry.space_group_name_H-M   'P 1'
#
loop_
_entity.id
_entity.type
_entity.pdbx_description
1 polymer ?
#
loop_
_entity_poly.entity_id
_entity_poly.type
_entity_poly.pdbx_seq_one_letter_code
_entity_poly.pdbx_strand_id
1 'polypeptide(L)'
;MAAQAKKQQEGCRAMQVIDSVKAISNSEFLRTVYGELPIGQHGWVCNFRESPESAPPSVWMGRAYKGRTNQAGLIDRAVDDNTYFSTAVLRATDDDEICRRKDAFVRLAALVVDDVQLGDLMGDPTWVLETSPGKHQVGIKINADDPDAGDRDLVDRVMEQLGGRAGNDQAGNACVRYVRLAVGTNTKPAAAGFKHRVARWKPGHELSLDEACKAFGIELDALRGQRLTTDQTTTHRGNQEARLRSLAANILRGDDLHDSVAQMAASLVASGTNGGTTTNILRGLMDVSQAPRDERYQSRFNDIPRAVATAQEKFSPKAPAIDPDTGEVLEHPPLQPVSLRGVGQGQEPATEHKIEAWVPERVVTLLSAHGGTGKSLLALSMAVALTTGQPFAELACKRSRVLLLSCEDDDLVLRHRLDQLLQDAGLTDEDLDGQLVVYDMTDRDSVLYASGREGGHLTPQYEWLRQRIEHHRADVVIVDNASDVYADNENDRGRVRQFVRALTRLVRDRNGAVLLLAHVDKSTARGSAAGSESYSGSTAWHNSVRSRLSMAEEDGHIVVRHEKANYGPRAADVRLVRSGAILRLVGEHAIDPAAGMRRDMELAAVLKLMLDFEQRGERISTAPNQPNNPYRLLSSEKQFPRSITKSGMNSVMRELERRRFITKREDRTANRKVVERWALTSEGLHWLESKGAPSAPRLRHA
;
A
#
# COMPACT_ATOMS: atom_id res chain seq x y z
N MET A 1 -27.03 9.77 -59.83
CA MET A 1 -27.52 10.68 -58.75
C MET A 1 -28.33 9.97 -57.66
N ALA A 2 -29.28 9.06 -57.97
CA ALA A 2 -30.06 8.35 -56.94
C ALA A 2 -29.25 7.44 -56.00
N ALA A 3 -28.17 6.80 -56.47
CA ALA A 3 -27.28 5.98 -55.64
C ALA A 3 -26.40 6.80 -54.67
N GLN A 4 -26.08 8.04 -55.04
CA GLN A 4 -25.31 8.98 -54.21
C GLN A 4 -26.19 9.58 -53.12
N ALA A 5 -27.45 9.87 -53.43
CA ALA A 5 -28.45 10.29 -52.46
C ALA A 5 -28.80 9.18 -51.45
N LYS A 6 -28.83 7.90 -51.88
CA LYS A 6 -29.06 6.77 -50.98
C LYS A 6 -27.89 6.50 -50.03
N LYS A 7 -26.64 6.65 -50.49
CA LYS A 7 -25.43 6.62 -49.64
C LYS A 7 -25.35 7.79 -48.66
N GLN A 8 -25.82 8.98 -49.06
CA GLN A 8 -25.94 10.13 -48.16
C GLN A 8 -27.08 9.95 -47.15
N GLN A 9 -28.21 9.33 -47.52
CA GLN A 9 -29.31 9.01 -46.60
C GLN A 9 -28.96 7.89 -45.62
N GLU A 10 -28.22 6.87 -46.04
CA GLU A 10 -27.70 5.80 -45.15
C GLU A 10 -26.58 6.34 -44.24
N GLY A 11 -25.73 7.24 -44.75
CA GLY A 11 -24.76 7.98 -43.94
C GLY A 11 -25.41 8.94 -42.93
N CYS A 12 -26.52 9.61 -43.31
CA CYS A 12 -27.31 10.44 -42.38
C CYS A 12 -28.05 9.59 -41.33
N ARG A 13 -28.48 8.37 -41.68
CA ARG A 13 -29.08 7.43 -40.71
C ARG A 13 -28.05 6.86 -39.74
N ALA A 14 -26.82 6.60 -40.19
CA ALA A 14 -25.71 6.20 -39.32
C ALA A 14 -25.28 7.34 -38.37
N MET A 15 -25.48 8.59 -38.76
CA MET A 15 -25.19 9.78 -37.96
C MET A 15 -26.33 10.20 -37.01
N GLN A 16 -27.50 9.55 -37.11
CA GLN A 16 -28.68 9.78 -36.26
C GLN A 16 -28.87 8.72 -35.15
N VAL A 17 -27.93 7.79 -34.96
CA VAL A 17 -27.88 6.93 -33.76
C VAL A 17 -26.81 7.47 -32.81
N ILE A 18 -26.94 8.73 -32.41
CA ILE A 18 -26.21 9.32 -31.27
C ILE A 18 -27.25 9.69 -30.20
N ASP A 19 -28.29 8.88 -30.07
CA ASP A 19 -29.28 9.03 -29.00
C ASP A 19 -28.86 8.19 -27.79
N SER A 20 -28.39 8.91 -26.77
CA SER A 20 -28.19 8.48 -25.38
C SER A 20 -27.31 7.23 -25.15
N VAL A 21 -26.02 7.29 -25.48
CA VAL A 21 -25.06 6.42 -24.79
C VAL A 21 -25.04 6.86 -23.33
N LYS A 22 -25.48 5.97 -22.42
CA LYS A 22 -25.41 6.18 -20.97
C LYS A 22 -23.99 6.62 -20.61
N ALA A 23 -23.85 7.69 -19.81
CA ALA A 23 -22.54 8.13 -19.32
C ALA A 23 -21.89 6.96 -18.56
N ILE A 24 -20.80 6.42 -19.13
CA ILE A 24 -20.05 5.29 -18.58
C ILE A 24 -18.83 5.81 -17.84
N SER A 25 -18.61 5.30 -16.62
CA SER A 25 -17.40 5.61 -15.86
C SER A 25 -16.22 4.75 -16.32
N ASN A 26 -14.99 5.16 -16.01
CA ASN A 26 -13.81 4.35 -16.33
C ASN A 26 -13.80 3.03 -15.54
N SER A 27 -14.30 3.04 -14.31
CA SER A 27 -14.39 1.83 -13.50
C SER A 27 -15.42 0.82 -14.05
N GLU A 28 -16.56 1.28 -14.56
CA GLU A 28 -17.57 0.46 -15.25
C GLU A 28 -17.01 -0.09 -16.57
N PHE A 29 -16.32 0.76 -17.34
CA PHE A 29 -15.65 0.37 -18.57
C PHE A 29 -14.61 -0.74 -18.31
N LEU A 30 -13.71 -0.54 -17.35
CA LEU A 30 -12.65 -1.49 -17.03
C LEU A 30 -13.19 -2.81 -16.48
N ARG A 31 -14.22 -2.79 -15.63
CA ARG A 31 -14.87 -4.00 -15.13
C ARG A 31 -15.47 -4.81 -16.28
N THR A 32 -16.04 -4.13 -17.28
CA THR A 32 -16.59 -4.77 -18.47
C THR A 32 -15.48 -5.40 -19.33
N VAL A 33 -14.40 -4.65 -19.58
CA VAL A 33 -13.30 -5.08 -20.46
C VAL A 33 -12.49 -6.22 -19.84
N TYR A 34 -12.05 -6.09 -18.60
CA TYR A 34 -11.24 -7.12 -17.94
C TYR A 34 -12.08 -8.32 -17.46
N GLY A 35 -13.35 -8.09 -17.13
CA GLY A 35 -14.20 -9.10 -16.49
C GLY A 35 -13.76 -9.40 -15.05
N GLU A 36 -14.07 -10.61 -14.59
CA GLU A 36 -13.57 -11.10 -13.31
C GLU A 36 -12.08 -11.44 -13.42
N LEU A 37 -11.29 -10.97 -12.46
CA LEU A 37 -9.84 -11.17 -12.41
C LEU A 37 -9.52 -12.20 -11.32
N PRO A 38 -8.99 -13.39 -11.66
CA PRO A 38 -8.58 -14.39 -10.69
C PRO A 38 -7.51 -13.89 -9.72
N ILE A 39 -7.39 -14.56 -8.56
CA ILE A 39 -6.33 -14.27 -7.58
C ILE A 39 -4.96 -14.37 -8.26
N GLY A 40 -4.14 -13.33 -8.08
CA GLY A 40 -2.81 -13.22 -8.70
C GLY A 40 -2.79 -12.55 -10.07
N GLN A 41 -3.95 -12.32 -10.68
CA GLN A 41 -4.07 -11.58 -11.94
C GLN A 41 -4.51 -10.13 -11.72
N HIS A 42 -4.13 -9.26 -12.63
CA HIS A 42 -4.46 -7.84 -12.60
C HIS A 42 -4.50 -7.24 -14.01
N GLY A 43 -5.34 -6.21 -14.19
CA GLY A 43 -5.20 -5.27 -15.31
C GLY A 43 -4.17 -4.19 -14.99
N TRP A 44 -3.97 -3.23 -15.89
CA TRP A 44 -3.08 -2.10 -15.67
C TRP A 44 -3.71 -0.79 -16.15
N VAL A 45 -3.53 0.30 -15.39
CA VAL A 45 -4.07 1.63 -15.70
C VAL A 45 -3.02 2.72 -15.48
N CYS A 46 -3.15 3.83 -16.20
CA CYS A 46 -2.25 4.98 -16.10
C CYS A 46 -3.03 6.26 -16.36
N ASN A 47 -2.76 7.33 -15.60
CA ASN A 47 -3.30 8.65 -15.86
C ASN A 47 -2.30 9.77 -15.52
N PHE A 48 -2.29 10.85 -16.32
CA PHE A 48 -1.42 12.02 -16.12
C PHE A 48 -1.89 13.23 -16.96
N ARG A 49 -1.51 14.45 -16.55
CA ARG A 49 -1.99 15.70 -17.21
C ARG A 49 -1.09 16.19 -18.33
N GLU A 50 0.19 15.89 -18.28
CA GLU A 50 1.18 16.32 -19.25
C GLU A 50 0.84 15.82 -20.66
N SER A 51 1.26 16.54 -21.70
CA SER A 51 1.11 16.06 -23.08
C SER A 51 1.83 14.72 -23.22
N PRO A 52 1.17 13.66 -23.75
CA PRO A 52 1.80 12.35 -23.95
C PRO A 52 3.10 12.39 -24.77
N GLU A 53 3.25 13.38 -25.65
CA GLU A 53 4.43 13.56 -26.53
C GLU A 53 5.65 14.10 -25.78
N SER A 54 5.45 14.83 -24.67
CA SER A 54 6.50 15.40 -23.85
C SER A 54 6.53 14.84 -22.42
N ALA A 55 5.58 13.99 -22.08
CA ALA A 55 5.43 13.38 -20.77
C ALA A 55 6.65 12.51 -20.42
N PRO A 56 7.18 12.62 -19.19
CA PRO A 56 8.33 11.83 -18.79
C PRO A 56 7.98 10.34 -18.70
N PRO A 57 8.91 9.39 -18.98
CA PRO A 57 8.63 7.96 -18.89
C PRO A 57 8.07 7.50 -17.53
N SER A 58 8.36 8.23 -16.44
CA SER A 58 7.85 7.93 -15.10
C SER A 58 6.33 8.01 -14.99
N VAL A 59 5.66 8.95 -15.68
CA VAL A 59 4.19 9.02 -15.61
C VAL A 59 3.50 7.85 -16.32
N TRP A 60 4.22 7.16 -17.21
CA TRP A 60 3.75 5.97 -17.92
C TRP A 60 3.89 4.67 -17.12
N MET A 61 4.51 4.70 -15.93
CA MET A 61 4.64 3.50 -15.08
C MET A 61 3.27 2.90 -14.75
N GLY A 62 2.26 3.73 -14.48
CA GLY A 62 0.91 3.28 -14.18
C GLY A 62 0.82 2.47 -12.88
N ARG A 63 -0.27 1.73 -12.72
CA ARG A 63 -0.57 0.91 -11.53
C ARG A 63 -1.46 -0.28 -11.87
N ALA A 64 -1.36 -1.34 -11.07
CA ALA A 64 -2.19 -2.53 -11.20
C ALA A 64 -3.67 -2.23 -10.90
N TYR A 65 -4.57 -2.82 -11.69
CA TYR A 65 -6.02 -2.77 -11.52
C TYR A 65 -6.55 -4.15 -11.11
N LYS A 66 -7.30 -4.22 -10.01
CA LYS A 66 -7.88 -5.44 -9.42
C LYS A 66 -9.40 -5.36 -9.28
N GLY A 67 -10.07 -4.37 -9.88
CA GLY A 67 -11.53 -4.23 -9.84
C GLY A 67 -12.14 -3.89 -8.47
N ARG A 68 -11.30 -3.47 -7.50
CA ARG A 68 -11.73 -3.14 -6.12
C ARG A 68 -12.46 -1.80 -6.06
N THR A 69 -13.38 -1.66 -5.10
CA THR A 69 -14.21 -0.45 -4.92
C THR A 69 -13.37 0.81 -4.67
N ASN A 70 -12.27 0.71 -3.92
CA ASN A 70 -11.35 1.83 -3.66
C ASN A 70 -10.63 2.32 -4.93
N GLN A 71 -10.33 1.42 -5.88
CA GLN A 71 -9.72 1.81 -7.16
C GLN A 71 -10.72 2.52 -8.08
N ALA A 72 -12.01 2.18 -7.99
CA ALA A 72 -13.04 2.80 -8.83
C ALA A 72 -13.11 4.32 -8.63
N GLY A 73 -13.11 4.78 -7.37
CA GLY A 73 -13.14 6.21 -7.05
C GLY A 73 -11.93 6.99 -7.57
N LEU A 74 -10.73 6.42 -7.50
CA LEU A 74 -9.50 7.05 -8.01
C LEU A 74 -9.51 7.17 -9.53
N ILE A 75 -9.93 6.11 -10.23
CA ILE A 75 -9.93 6.06 -11.69
C ILE A 75 -11.02 6.97 -12.28
N ASP A 76 -12.18 7.05 -11.64
CA ASP A 76 -13.31 7.84 -12.13
C ASP A 76 -13.14 9.35 -11.91
N ARG A 77 -12.24 9.78 -11.00
CA ARG A 77 -11.91 11.20 -10.77
C ARG A 77 -10.94 11.79 -11.80
N ALA A 78 -10.24 10.96 -12.58
CA ALA A 78 -9.21 11.39 -13.54
C ALA A 78 -9.79 11.98 -14.84
N VAL A 79 -10.88 12.75 -14.76
CA VAL A 79 -11.64 13.26 -15.91
C VAL A 79 -10.88 14.30 -16.72
N ASP A 80 -9.96 15.03 -16.10
CA ASP A 80 -9.14 16.10 -16.70
C ASP A 80 -7.77 15.61 -17.17
N ASP A 81 -7.46 14.33 -16.95
CA ASP A 81 -6.16 13.75 -17.26
C ASP A 81 -6.22 12.95 -18.56
N ASN A 82 -5.06 12.71 -19.18
CA ASN A 82 -4.95 11.58 -20.11
C ASN A 82 -5.16 10.30 -19.32
N THR A 83 -6.04 9.43 -19.79
CA THR A 83 -6.36 8.16 -19.13
C THR A 83 -6.11 6.99 -20.07
N TYR A 84 -5.45 5.96 -19.55
CA TYR A 84 -5.05 4.76 -20.29
C TYR A 84 -5.26 3.48 -19.50
N PHE A 85 -5.44 2.37 -20.22
CA PHE A 85 -5.38 1.02 -19.68
C PHE A 85 -4.57 0.10 -20.59
N SER A 86 -4.05 -0.98 -20.02
CA SER A 86 -3.40 -2.05 -20.77
C SER A 86 -4.41 -2.95 -21.46
N THR A 87 -4.18 -3.34 -22.70
CA THR A 87 -5.04 -4.30 -23.40
C THR A 87 -4.94 -5.74 -22.88
N ALA A 88 -4.02 -6.02 -21.96
CA ALA A 88 -3.75 -7.36 -21.43
C ALA A 88 -4.12 -7.52 -19.95
N VAL A 89 -4.48 -8.75 -19.58
CA VAL A 89 -4.44 -9.24 -18.21
C VAL A 89 -3.04 -9.76 -17.90
N LEU A 90 -2.55 -9.43 -16.70
CA LEU A 90 -1.19 -9.65 -16.26
C LEU A 90 -1.16 -10.46 -14.96
N ARG A 91 -0.01 -11.06 -14.65
CA ARG A 91 0.33 -11.70 -13.37
C ARG A 91 1.66 -11.12 -12.84
N ALA A 92 2.04 -11.48 -11.62
CA ALA A 92 3.41 -11.23 -11.18
C ALA A 92 4.41 -11.94 -12.11
N THR A 93 5.57 -11.34 -12.37
CA THR A 93 6.64 -12.04 -13.11
C THR A 93 7.22 -13.18 -12.27
N ASP A 94 8.10 -13.99 -12.86
CA ASP A 94 8.79 -15.08 -12.13
C ASP A 94 9.65 -14.56 -10.96
N ASP A 95 10.00 -13.26 -10.98
CA ASP A 95 10.68 -12.53 -9.89
C ASP A 95 9.69 -11.84 -8.92
N ASP A 96 8.41 -12.25 -8.93
CA ASP A 96 7.31 -11.70 -8.12
C ASP A 96 7.02 -10.19 -8.32
N GLU A 97 7.48 -9.60 -9.43
CA GLU A 97 7.27 -8.18 -9.72
C GLU A 97 5.86 -7.91 -10.30
N ILE A 98 5.14 -6.97 -9.71
CA ILE A 98 3.85 -6.47 -10.22
C ILE A 98 4.12 -5.35 -11.22
N CYS A 99 4.09 -5.67 -12.52
CA CYS A 99 4.52 -4.75 -13.57
C CYS A 99 3.76 -4.98 -14.89
N ARG A 100 3.77 -3.97 -15.77
CA ARG A 100 3.29 -4.08 -17.15
C ARG A 100 4.44 -4.46 -18.08
N ARG A 101 4.73 -5.75 -18.19
CA ARG A 101 5.76 -6.33 -19.08
C ARG A 101 5.25 -7.57 -19.81
N LYS A 102 5.95 -7.97 -20.88
CA LYS A 102 5.59 -9.13 -21.72
C LYS A 102 5.73 -10.48 -21.00
N ASP A 103 6.63 -10.59 -20.04
CA ASP A 103 6.82 -11.77 -19.18
C ASP A 103 5.71 -11.93 -18.12
N ALA A 104 5.04 -10.82 -17.77
CA ALA A 104 3.85 -10.80 -16.92
C ALA A 104 2.54 -11.13 -17.69
N PHE A 105 2.56 -11.29 -19.01
CA PHE A 105 1.37 -11.48 -19.83
C PHE A 105 0.65 -12.80 -19.51
N VAL A 106 -0.68 -12.72 -19.30
CA VAL A 106 -1.54 -13.91 -19.12
C VAL A 106 -2.43 -14.11 -20.34
N ARG A 107 -3.16 -13.07 -20.74
CA ARG A 107 -4.05 -13.09 -21.92
C ARG A 107 -4.37 -11.70 -22.41
N LEU A 108 -4.80 -11.59 -23.66
CA LEU A 108 -5.39 -10.39 -24.20
C LEU A 108 -6.80 -10.19 -23.63
N ALA A 109 -7.09 -9.01 -23.09
CA ALA A 109 -8.42 -8.62 -22.62
C ALA A 109 -9.26 -7.97 -23.72
N ALA A 110 -8.60 -7.18 -24.58
CA ALA A 110 -9.25 -6.53 -25.70
C ALA A 110 -8.29 -6.30 -26.87
N LEU A 111 -8.81 -6.45 -28.08
CA LEU A 111 -8.16 -6.02 -29.31
C LEU A 111 -8.64 -4.61 -29.66
N VAL A 112 -7.71 -3.67 -29.79
CA VAL A 112 -8.03 -2.24 -29.96
C VAL A 112 -7.28 -1.69 -31.17
N VAL A 113 -7.85 -0.76 -31.91
CA VAL A 113 -7.16 -0.14 -33.05
C VAL A 113 -7.45 1.36 -33.02
N ASP A 114 -6.39 2.16 -33.08
CA ASP A 114 -6.47 3.63 -33.12
C ASP A 114 -6.65 4.12 -34.56
N ASP A 115 -7.25 5.31 -34.70
CA ASP A 115 -7.43 6.04 -35.95
C ASP A 115 -8.12 5.23 -37.08
N VAL A 116 -9.03 4.31 -36.73
CA VAL A 116 -9.80 3.51 -37.70
C VAL A 116 -10.92 4.34 -38.33
N GLN A 117 -11.07 4.26 -39.64
CA GLN A 117 -12.29 4.74 -40.31
C GLN A 117 -13.41 3.72 -40.10
N LEU A 118 -14.52 4.14 -39.48
CA LEU A 118 -15.61 3.23 -39.11
C LEU A 118 -16.24 2.47 -40.29
N GLY A 119 -16.07 2.96 -41.52
CA GLY A 119 -16.52 2.29 -42.74
C GLY A 119 -15.68 1.09 -43.17
N ASP A 120 -14.46 0.95 -42.64
CA ASP A 120 -13.52 -0.14 -42.99
C ASP A 120 -13.66 -1.36 -42.06
N LEU A 121 -14.50 -1.25 -41.02
CA LEU A 121 -14.78 -2.35 -40.10
C LEU A 121 -15.62 -3.42 -40.80
N MET A 122 -15.14 -4.66 -40.78
CA MET A 122 -15.87 -5.82 -41.32
C MET A 122 -16.77 -6.52 -40.28
N GLY A 123 -16.78 -6.03 -39.04
CA GLY A 123 -17.56 -6.56 -37.93
C GLY A 123 -18.00 -5.48 -36.95
N ASP A 124 -18.83 -5.87 -35.99
CA ASP A 124 -19.34 -4.97 -34.96
C ASP A 124 -18.35 -4.86 -33.77
N PRO A 125 -17.95 -3.65 -33.34
CA PRO A 125 -17.07 -3.51 -32.17
C PRO A 125 -17.84 -3.49 -30.85
N THR A 126 -17.16 -3.86 -29.77
CA THR A 126 -17.65 -3.70 -28.39
C THR A 126 -17.77 -2.23 -28.03
N TRP A 127 -16.80 -1.39 -28.44
CA TRP A 127 -16.89 0.05 -28.28
C TRP A 127 -16.23 0.84 -29.40
N VAL A 128 -16.69 2.08 -29.55
CA VAL A 128 -16.06 3.11 -30.39
C VAL A 128 -15.88 4.35 -29.53
N LEU A 129 -14.64 4.82 -29.43
CA LEU A 129 -14.22 5.96 -28.63
C LEU A 129 -13.64 7.04 -29.53
N GLU A 130 -14.24 8.23 -29.54
CA GLU A 130 -13.62 9.40 -30.15
C GLU A 130 -12.61 10.00 -29.16
N THR A 131 -11.32 10.01 -29.53
CA THR A 131 -10.20 10.44 -28.67
C THR A 131 -9.68 11.83 -29.03
N SER A 132 -10.02 12.31 -30.23
CA SER A 132 -9.84 13.68 -30.72
C SER A 132 -10.78 13.89 -31.91
N PRO A 133 -11.04 15.14 -32.35
CA PRO A 133 -12.04 15.41 -33.38
C PRO A 133 -11.83 14.57 -34.64
N GLY A 134 -12.79 13.69 -34.94
CA GLY A 134 -12.78 12.82 -36.12
C GLY A 134 -11.87 11.59 -36.05
N LYS A 135 -11.14 11.38 -34.94
CA LYS A 135 -10.26 10.22 -34.71
C LYS A 135 -10.89 9.24 -33.72
N HIS A 136 -11.01 7.99 -34.14
CA HIS A 136 -11.71 6.95 -33.40
C HIS A 136 -10.78 5.80 -33.02
N GLN A 137 -10.78 5.46 -31.74
CA GLN A 137 -10.24 4.22 -31.20
C GLN A 137 -11.38 3.20 -31.12
N VAL A 138 -11.23 2.06 -31.78
CA VAL A 138 -12.22 0.99 -31.83
C VAL A 138 -11.71 -0.19 -31.03
N GLY A 139 -12.54 -0.76 -30.15
CA GLY A 139 -12.14 -1.92 -29.37
C GLY A 139 -13.16 -3.06 -29.35
N ILE A 140 -12.62 -4.27 -29.31
CA ILE A 140 -13.35 -5.53 -29.22
C ILE A 140 -12.87 -6.26 -27.96
N LYS A 141 -13.78 -6.54 -27.04
CA LYS A 141 -13.52 -7.38 -25.87
C LYS A 141 -13.31 -8.82 -26.32
N ILE A 142 -12.27 -9.46 -25.79
CA ILE A 142 -11.92 -10.85 -26.13
C ILE A 142 -12.47 -11.80 -25.06
N ASN A 143 -12.98 -12.94 -25.51
CA ASN A 143 -13.45 -14.02 -24.65
C ASN A 143 -12.34 -14.47 -23.68
N ALA A 144 -12.65 -14.53 -22.38
CA ALA A 144 -11.65 -14.83 -21.35
C ALA A 144 -11.08 -16.25 -21.45
N ASP A 145 -11.87 -17.19 -22.00
CA ASP A 145 -11.51 -18.61 -22.16
C ASP A 145 -10.94 -18.93 -23.55
N ASP A 146 -10.69 -17.92 -24.39
CA ASP A 146 -10.09 -18.13 -25.71
C ASP A 146 -8.61 -18.53 -25.56
N PRO A 147 -8.21 -19.73 -26.04
CA PRO A 147 -6.84 -20.19 -25.92
C PRO A 147 -5.83 -19.35 -26.72
N ASP A 148 -6.23 -18.82 -27.89
CA ASP A 148 -5.34 -18.00 -28.72
C ASP A 148 -5.05 -16.64 -28.06
N ALA A 149 -5.98 -16.14 -27.25
CA ALA A 149 -5.78 -14.91 -26.49
C ALA A 149 -4.69 -15.05 -25.41
N GLY A 150 -4.38 -16.28 -24.98
CA GLY A 150 -3.29 -16.60 -24.05
C GLY A 150 -1.93 -16.85 -24.72
N ASP A 151 -1.91 -17.08 -26.03
CA ASP A 151 -0.65 -17.25 -26.79
C ASP A 151 -0.02 -15.89 -27.05
N ARG A 152 0.91 -15.50 -26.18
CA ARG A 152 1.63 -14.22 -26.25
C ARG A 152 2.28 -13.99 -27.61
N ASP A 153 2.89 -15.02 -28.19
CA ASP A 153 3.64 -14.85 -29.44
C ASP A 153 2.68 -14.69 -30.63
N LEU A 154 1.55 -15.40 -30.62
CA LEU A 154 0.48 -15.18 -31.60
C LEU A 154 -0.13 -13.78 -31.46
N VAL A 155 -0.42 -13.33 -30.24
CA VAL A 155 -0.95 -12.00 -29.97
C VAL A 155 0.02 -10.91 -30.42
N ASP A 156 1.33 -11.06 -30.16
CA ASP A 156 2.34 -10.11 -30.65
C ASP A 156 2.34 -10.04 -32.19
N ARG A 157 2.21 -11.17 -32.90
CA ARG A 157 2.08 -11.19 -34.38
C ARG A 157 0.81 -10.47 -34.87
N VAL A 158 -0.31 -10.63 -34.16
CA VAL A 158 -1.56 -9.89 -34.45
C VAL A 158 -1.34 -8.39 -34.28
N MET A 159 -0.66 -7.97 -33.20
CA MET A 159 -0.36 -6.55 -32.94
C MET A 159 0.58 -5.96 -34.00
N GLU A 160 1.57 -6.72 -34.45
CA GLU A 160 2.48 -6.31 -35.56
C GLU A 160 1.71 -6.09 -36.87
N GLN A 161 0.80 -7.00 -37.23
CA GLN A 161 -0.05 -6.86 -38.42
C GLN A 161 -0.96 -5.62 -38.35
N LEU A 162 -1.53 -5.33 -37.18
CA LEU A 162 -2.33 -4.13 -36.96
C LEU A 162 -1.50 -2.85 -37.05
N GLY A 163 -0.27 -2.88 -36.54
CA GLY A 163 0.69 -1.78 -36.64
C GLY A 163 1.07 -1.38 -38.06
N GLY A 164 1.02 -2.32 -39.01
CA GLY A 164 1.27 -2.05 -40.43
C GLY A 164 0.07 -1.51 -41.22
N ARG A 165 -1.16 -1.56 -40.66
CA ARG A 165 -2.41 -1.23 -41.36
C ARG A 165 -3.10 0.04 -40.83
N ALA A 166 -2.84 0.44 -39.59
CA ALA A 166 -3.30 1.69 -39.00
C ALA A 166 -2.06 2.59 -38.77
N GLY A 167 -2.23 3.92 -38.75
CA GLY A 167 -1.15 4.89 -38.52
C GLY A 167 -0.56 4.87 -37.10
N ASN A 168 -0.34 3.68 -36.54
CA ASN A 168 0.15 3.43 -35.19
C ASN A 168 1.67 3.51 -35.15
N ASP A 169 2.20 4.17 -34.13
CA ASP A 169 3.63 4.22 -33.84
C ASP A 169 4.21 2.81 -33.68
N GLN A 170 5.31 2.51 -34.38
CA GLN A 170 6.02 1.21 -34.32
C GLN A 170 6.45 0.81 -32.89
N ALA A 171 6.59 1.77 -31.97
CA ALA A 171 6.96 1.55 -30.57
C ALA A 171 5.79 1.08 -29.66
N GLY A 172 4.54 1.14 -30.15
CA GLY A 172 3.32 0.90 -29.36
C GLY A 172 2.66 -0.47 -29.57
N ASN A 173 3.15 -1.31 -30.48
CA ASN A 173 2.47 -2.53 -30.94
C ASN A 173 2.92 -3.78 -30.16
N ALA A 174 2.67 -3.80 -28.84
CA ALA A 174 2.96 -4.96 -28.00
C ALA A 174 1.66 -5.48 -27.34
N CYS A 175 1.63 -6.77 -27.01
CA CYS A 175 0.50 -7.41 -26.31
C CYS A 175 0.05 -6.68 -25.02
N VAL A 176 0.96 -5.95 -24.34
CA VAL A 176 0.71 -5.20 -23.10
C VAL A 176 0.58 -3.68 -23.28
N ARG A 177 0.32 -3.18 -24.48
CA ARG A 177 0.30 -1.74 -24.79
C ARG A 177 -0.79 -0.95 -24.06
N TYR A 178 -0.61 0.36 -24.01
CA TYR A 178 -1.61 1.30 -23.49
C TYR A 178 -2.55 1.80 -24.58
N VAL A 179 -3.83 1.90 -24.24
CA VAL A 179 -4.87 2.52 -25.07
C VAL A 179 -5.78 3.39 -24.21
N ARG A 180 -6.54 4.31 -24.83
CA ARG A 180 -7.35 5.30 -24.09
C ARG A 180 -8.55 4.68 -23.39
N LEU A 181 -8.87 5.20 -22.21
CA LEU A 181 -10.07 4.88 -21.45
C LEU A 181 -11.29 5.70 -21.90
N ALA A 182 -12.49 5.26 -21.55
CA ALA A 182 -13.77 5.88 -21.95
C ALA A 182 -13.92 7.34 -21.54
N VAL A 183 -13.38 7.71 -20.37
CA VAL A 183 -13.40 9.06 -19.82
C VAL A 183 -11.97 9.55 -19.62
N GLY A 184 -11.64 10.67 -20.24
CA GLY A 184 -10.33 11.31 -20.15
C GLY A 184 -10.28 12.58 -20.98
N THR A 185 -9.19 13.33 -20.84
CA THR A 185 -8.89 14.52 -21.62
C THR A 185 -7.62 14.30 -22.42
N ASN A 186 -7.70 14.52 -23.72
CA ASN A 186 -6.52 14.55 -24.56
C ASN A 186 -5.77 15.86 -24.34
N THR A 187 -4.50 15.78 -23.93
CA THR A 187 -3.66 16.97 -23.70
C THR A 187 -2.56 17.13 -24.75
N LYS A 188 -2.60 16.35 -25.83
CA LYS A 188 -1.74 16.59 -27.00
C LYS A 188 -2.02 17.98 -27.58
N PRO A 189 -1.02 18.74 -28.05
CA PRO A 189 -1.22 20.10 -28.53
C PRO A 189 -2.31 20.25 -29.60
N ALA A 190 -2.41 19.29 -30.53
CA ALA A 190 -3.40 19.30 -31.61
C ALA A 190 -4.84 19.04 -31.18
N ALA A 191 -5.06 18.52 -29.96
CA ALA A 191 -6.37 18.14 -29.44
C ALA A 191 -6.56 18.54 -27.96
N ALA A 192 -5.80 19.54 -27.50
CA ALA A 192 -5.71 19.89 -26.08
C ALA A 192 -7.08 20.26 -25.51
N GLY A 193 -7.46 19.61 -24.41
CA GLY A 193 -8.74 19.84 -23.75
C GLY A 193 -9.92 19.03 -24.33
N PHE A 194 -9.69 18.21 -25.36
CA PHE A 194 -10.74 17.35 -25.90
C PHE A 194 -11.10 16.23 -24.92
N LYS A 195 -12.34 16.21 -24.46
CA LYS A 195 -12.90 15.11 -23.65
C LYS A 195 -13.22 13.91 -24.53
N HIS A 196 -12.75 12.74 -24.16
CA HIS A 196 -13.10 11.50 -24.87
C HIS A 196 -14.63 11.33 -24.92
N ARG A 197 -15.15 10.82 -26.03
CA ARG A 197 -16.58 10.58 -26.24
C ARG A 197 -16.83 9.16 -26.69
N VAL A 198 -17.64 8.43 -25.95
CA VAL A 198 -18.05 7.07 -26.34
C VAL A 198 -19.15 7.19 -27.38
N ALA A 199 -18.82 6.88 -28.63
CA ALA A 199 -19.76 6.93 -29.76
C ALA A 199 -20.60 5.65 -29.85
N ARG A 200 -20.07 4.50 -29.40
CA ARG A 200 -20.76 3.21 -29.34
C ARG A 200 -20.32 2.42 -28.13
N TRP A 201 -21.26 1.79 -27.44
CA TRP A 201 -21.01 0.91 -26.29
C TRP A 201 -21.94 -0.31 -26.33
N LYS A 202 -21.35 -1.50 -26.48
CA LYS A 202 -22.03 -2.80 -26.51
C LYS A 202 -21.34 -3.76 -25.51
N PRO A 203 -21.55 -3.62 -24.19
CA PRO A 203 -20.77 -4.31 -23.16
C PRO A 203 -20.87 -5.85 -23.20
N GLY A 204 -21.97 -6.40 -23.72
CA GLY A 204 -22.17 -7.84 -23.88
C GLY A 204 -21.65 -8.40 -25.21
N HIS A 205 -21.04 -7.57 -26.06
CA HIS A 205 -20.45 -8.03 -27.32
C HIS A 205 -18.99 -8.39 -27.08
N GLU A 206 -18.71 -9.67 -26.92
CA GLU A 206 -17.38 -10.27 -26.77
C GLU A 206 -17.17 -11.30 -27.87
N LEU A 207 -15.96 -11.37 -28.40
CA LEU A 207 -15.60 -12.22 -29.54
C LEU A 207 -14.37 -13.07 -29.21
N SER A 208 -14.21 -14.18 -29.93
CA SER A 208 -12.90 -14.86 -29.98
C SER A 208 -11.83 -13.95 -30.60
N LEU A 209 -10.55 -14.24 -30.37
CA LEU A 209 -9.44 -13.54 -31.01
C LEU A 209 -9.53 -13.65 -32.53
N ASP A 210 -9.95 -14.81 -33.05
CA ASP A 210 -10.13 -15.03 -34.50
C ASP A 210 -11.23 -14.14 -35.09
N GLU A 211 -12.42 -14.12 -34.49
CA GLU A 211 -13.52 -13.24 -34.91
C GLU A 211 -13.15 -11.77 -34.79
N ALA A 212 -12.45 -11.39 -33.71
CA ALA A 212 -11.96 -10.03 -33.53
C ALA A 212 -10.93 -9.64 -34.61
N CYS A 213 -10.03 -10.54 -34.98
CA CYS A 213 -9.07 -10.33 -36.07
C CYS A 213 -9.79 -10.16 -37.42
N LYS A 214 -10.80 -10.99 -37.70
CA LYS A 214 -11.63 -10.89 -38.92
C LYS A 214 -12.37 -9.57 -39.02
N ALA A 215 -12.84 -9.02 -37.90
CA ALA A 215 -13.46 -7.69 -37.88
C ALA A 215 -12.53 -6.56 -38.37
N PHE A 216 -11.20 -6.78 -38.30
CA PHE A 216 -10.16 -5.90 -38.83
C PHE A 216 -9.46 -6.46 -40.09
N GLY A 217 -10.03 -7.50 -40.72
CA GLY A 217 -9.51 -8.12 -41.94
C GLY A 217 -8.20 -8.89 -41.76
N ILE A 218 -7.91 -9.40 -40.56
CA ILE A 218 -6.76 -10.25 -40.26
C ILE A 218 -7.21 -11.71 -40.18
N GLU A 219 -6.53 -12.58 -40.93
CA GLU A 219 -6.75 -14.02 -40.89
C GLU A 219 -5.81 -14.66 -39.85
N LEU A 220 -6.35 -15.04 -38.69
CA LEU A 220 -5.54 -15.52 -37.56
C LEU A 220 -4.81 -16.83 -37.89
N ASP A 221 -5.42 -17.71 -38.68
CA ASP A 221 -4.83 -18.99 -39.12
C ASP A 221 -3.50 -18.82 -39.85
N ALA A 222 -3.35 -17.76 -40.64
CA ALA A 222 -2.11 -17.46 -41.36
C ALA A 222 -0.95 -17.11 -40.42
N LEU A 223 -1.26 -16.68 -39.18
CA LEU A 223 -0.29 -16.27 -38.17
C LEU A 223 0.09 -17.40 -37.20
N ARG A 224 -0.68 -18.49 -37.12
CA ARG A 224 -0.36 -19.64 -36.23
C ARG A 224 0.90 -20.41 -36.66
N GLY A 225 1.32 -20.33 -37.93
CA GLY A 225 2.42 -21.11 -38.50
C GLY A 225 3.82 -20.45 -38.56
N GLN A 226 3.97 -19.20 -38.12
CA GLN A 226 5.24 -18.46 -38.24
C GLN A 226 6.05 -18.55 -36.94
N ARG A 227 7.05 -19.45 -36.89
CA ARG A 227 7.98 -19.61 -35.76
C ARG A 227 9.04 -18.50 -35.74
N LEU A 228 9.16 -17.77 -34.63
CA LEU A 228 10.33 -16.93 -34.34
C LEU A 228 11.42 -17.78 -33.68
N THR A 229 12.61 -17.76 -34.29
CA THR A 229 13.86 -18.12 -33.63
C THR A 229 14.33 -16.96 -32.77
N THR A 230 14.32 -17.10 -31.44
CA THR A 230 15.43 -16.69 -30.57
C THR A 230 15.15 -17.01 -29.10
N ASP A 231 16.03 -17.85 -28.57
CA ASP A 231 16.22 -18.16 -27.17
C ASP A 231 16.90 -16.97 -26.47
N GLN A 232 16.32 -16.43 -25.40
CA GLN A 232 16.99 -15.49 -24.49
C GLN A 232 16.58 -15.73 -23.03
N THR A 233 17.27 -16.68 -22.42
CA THR A 233 17.55 -16.69 -20.98
C THR A 233 19.06 -16.70 -20.78
N THR A 234 19.64 -15.61 -20.26
CA THR A 234 20.71 -15.56 -19.22
C THR A 234 21.49 -14.22 -19.14
N THR A 235 21.56 -13.70 -17.90
CA THR A 235 22.62 -12.85 -17.30
C THR A 235 22.81 -11.38 -17.73
N HIS A 236 22.55 -10.48 -16.78
CA HIS A 236 22.61 -9.00 -16.85
C HIS A 236 23.94 -8.35 -17.28
N ARG A 237 25.05 -9.10 -17.45
CA ARG A 237 26.31 -8.57 -18.04
C ARG A 237 26.34 -8.66 -19.57
N GLY A 238 25.65 -9.63 -20.17
CA GLY A 238 25.62 -9.83 -21.62
C GLY A 238 24.77 -8.79 -22.37
N ASN A 239 23.82 -8.13 -21.67
CA ASN A 239 22.83 -7.27 -22.30
C ASN A 239 23.39 -5.92 -22.79
N GLN A 240 24.37 -5.35 -22.07
CA GLN A 240 25.00 -4.09 -22.48
C GLN A 240 25.94 -4.31 -23.68
N GLU A 241 26.70 -5.40 -23.69
CA GLU A 241 27.57 -5.75 -24.81
C GLU A 241 26.76 -6.08 -26.07
N ALA A 242 25.66 -6.84 -25.93
CA ALA A 242 24.74 -7.12 -27.02
C ALA A 242 24.12 -5.84 -27.60
N ARG A 243 23.73 -4.89 -26.73
CA ARG A 243 23.20 -3.58 -27.14
C ARG A 243 24.24 -2.71 -27.84
N LEU A 244 25.48 -2.66 -27.33
CA LEU A 244 26.57 -1.91 -27.99
C LEU A 244 26.91 -2.51 -29.35
N ARG A 245 26.90 -3.86 -29.47
CA ARG A 245 27.08 -4.57 -30.74
C ARG A 245 25.96 -4.28 -31.72
N SER A 246 24.70 -4.25 -31.29
CA SER A 246 23.57 -3.94 -32.17
C SER A 246 23.61 -2.50 -32.66
N LEU A 247 23.92 -1.53 -31.78
CA LEU A 247 24.06 -0.12 -32.14
C LEU A 247 25.22 0.10 -33.13
N ALA A 248 26.37 -0.54 -32.89
CA ALA A 248 27.49 -0.50 -33.81
C ALA A 248 27.14 -1.11 -35.17
N ALA A 249 26.42 -2.24 -35.19
CA ALA A 249 25.99 -2.88 -36.44
C ALA A 249 25.03 -2.00 -37.25
N ASN A 250 24.09 -1.30 -36.59
CA ASN A 250 23.18 -0.36 -37.25
C ASN A 250 23.94 0.83 -37.86
N ILE A 251 24.88 1.41 -37.11
CA ILE A 251 25.73 2.50 -37.62
C ILE A 251 26.55 2.02 -38.83
N LEU A 252 27.13 0.81 -38.78
CA LEU A 252 27.91 0.26 -39.88
C LEU A 252 27.07 -0.03 -41.13
N ARG A 253 25.82 -0.47 -40.98
CA ARG A 253 24.90 -0.70 -42.11
C ARG A 253 24.30 0.59 -42.68
N GLY A 254 24.28 1.66 -41.89
CA GLY A 254 23.64 2.92 -42.27
C GLY A 254 22.18 3.05 -41.83
N ASP A 255 21.72 2.15 -40.96
CA ASP A 255 20.35 2.10 -40.46
C ASP A 255 20.19 3.00 -39.23
N ASP A 256 19.09 3.77 -39.17
CA ASP A 256 18.70 4.60 -38.02
C ASP A 256 19.87 5.38 -37.38
N LEU A 257 20.68 6.02 -38.23
CA LEU A 257 21.94 6.68 -37.81
C LEU A 257 21.74 7.68 -36.68
N HIS A 258 20.63 8.42 -36.66
CA HIS A 258 20.38 9.41 -35.62
C HIS A 258 20.24 8.76 -34.24
N ASP A 259 19.36 7.77 -34.13
CA ASP A 259 19.04 7.12 -32.86
C ASP A 259 20.20 6.23 -32.42
N SER A 260 20.84 5.54 -33.37
CA SER A 260 21.98 4.67 -33.07
C SER A 260 23.19 5.46 -32.57
N VAL A 261 23.52 6.60 -33.17
CA VAL A 261 24.61 7.48 -32.72
C VAL A 261 24.30 8.08 -31.35
N ALA A 262 23.07 8.56 -31.13
CA ALA A 262 22.67 9.15 -29.86
C ALA A 262 22.67 8.14 -28.70
N GLN A 263 22.15 6.92 -28.94
CA GLN A 263 22.13 5.86 -27.93
C GLN A 263 23.52 5.30 -27.65
N MET A 264 24.38 5.21 -28.66
CA MET A 264 25.79 4.80 -28.50
C MET A 264 26.58 5.85 -27.71
N ALA A 265 26.36 7.15 -27.98
CA ALA A 265 26.93 8.25 -27.19
C ALA A 265 26.51 8.16 -25.71
N ALA A 266 25.20 8.01 -25.45
CA ALA A 266 24.66 7.85 -24.10
C ALA A 266 25.26 6.64 -23.37
N SER A 267 25.38 5.50 -24.05
CA SER A 267 25.91 4.27 -23.45
C SER A 267 27.40 4.38 -23.10
N LEU A 268 28.19 4.98 -23.99
CA LEU A 268 29.63 5.20 -23.77
C LEU A 268 29.89 6.19 -22.64
N VAL A 269 29.17 7.32 -22.62
CA VAL A 269 29.33 8.33 -21.54
C VAL A 269 28.83 7.78 -20.20
N ALA A 270 27.69 7.08 -20.15
CA ALA A 270 27.18 6.47 -18.93
C ALA A 270 28.13 5.38 -18.38
N SER A 271 28.94 4.74 -19.23
CA SER A 271 29.98 3.80 -18.82
C SER A 271 31.28 4.46 -18.35
N GLY A 272 31.33 5.80 -18.29
CA GLY A 272 32.49 6.57 -17.85
C GLY A 272 33.48 6.95 -18.96
N THR A 273 33.13 6.72 -20.24
CA THR A 273 33.98 7.14 -21.36
C THR A 273 33.92 8.65 -21.54
N ASN A 274 35.07 9.32 -21.62
CA ASN A 274 35.16 10.76 -21.85
C ASN A 274 34.48 11.14 -23.19
N GLY A 275 33.80 12.29 -23.25
CA GLY A 275 33.15 12.80 -24.45
C GLY A 275 34.08 12.94 -25.67
N GLY A 276 35.34 13.32 -25.48
CA GLY A 276 36.32 13.37 -26.58
C GLY A 276 36.56 12.00 -27.20
N THR A 277 36.78 10.98 -26.36
CA THR A 277 36.93 9.58 -26.80
C THR A 277 35.65 9.05 -27.45
N THR A 278 34.49 9.36 -26.86
CA THR A 278 33.17 8.98 -27.40
C THR A 278 32.94 9.57 -28.78
N THR A 279 33.29 10.84 -28.99
CA THR A 279 33.18 11.52 -30.29
C THR A 279 34.04 10.84 -31.35
N ASN A 280 35.29 10.48 -31.00
CA ASN A 280 36.21 9.83 -31.92
C ASN A 280 35.74 8.41 -32.31
N ILE A 281 35.19 7.65 -31.35
CA ILE A 281 34.62 6.32 -31.61
C ILE A 281 33.43 6.42 -32.58
N LEU A 282 32.51 7.37 -32.35
CA LEU A 282 31.32 7.54 -33.20
C LEU A 282 31.67 8.02 -34.59
N ARG A 283 32.63 8.95 -34.73
CA ARG A 283 33.14 9.38 -36.03
C ARG A 283 33.80 8.22 -36.77
N GLY A 284 34.64 7.43 -36.09
CA GLY A 284 35.27 6.24 -36.68
C GLY A 284 34.25 5.21 -37.19
N LEU A 285 33.20 4.92 -36.41
CA LEU A 285 32.12 4.02 -36.83
C LEU A 285 31.31 4.56 -38.01
N MET A 286 31.04 5.87 -38.04
CA MET A 286 30.36 6.52 -39.16
C MET A 286 31.24 6.52 -40.42
N ASP A 287 32.54 6.72 -40.29
CA ASP A 287 33.47 6.75 -41.42
C ASP A 287 33.57 5.41 -42.14
N VAL A 288 33.43 4.29 -41.42
CA VAL A 288 33.40 2.93 -42.02
C VAL A 288 31.97 2.43 -42.31
N SER A 289 30.97 3.28 -42.14
CA SER A 289 29.57 2.95 -42.47
C SER A 289 29.34 2.81 -43.97
N GLN A 290 28.45 1.87 -44.33
CA GLN A 290 27.94 1.65 -45.68
C GLN A 290 26.85 2.66 -46.10
N ALA A 291 26.48 3.60 -45.22
CA ALA A 291 25.52 4.65 -45.52
C ALA A 291 25.94 5.47 -46.76
N PRO A 292 24.98 5.82 -47.65
CA PRO A 292 25.24 6.75 -48.75
C PRO A 292 25.80 8.09 -48.22
N ARG A 293 26.83 8.63 -48.89
CA ARG A 293 27.49 9.89 -48.48
C ARG A 293 26.72 11.10 -48.99
N ASP A 294 25.44 11.15 -48.61
CA ASP A 294 24.51 12.21 -48.94
C ASP A 294 24.46 13.30 -47.85
N GLU A 295 23.63 14.32 -48.06
CA GLU A 295 23.44 15.41 -47.10
C GLU A 295 22.94 14.92 -45.73
N ARG A 296 22.20 13.80 -45.71
CA ARG A 296 21.70 13.19 -44.47
C ARG A 296 22.85 12.58 -43.69
N TYR A 297 23.75 11.82 -44.32
CA TYR A 297 24.97 11.34 -43.69
C TYR A 297 25.80 12.49 -43.14
N GLN A 298 26.05 13.52 -43.94
CA GLN A 298 26.88 14.66 -43.53
C GLN A 298 26.26 15.42 -42.35
N SER A 299 24.93 15.59 -42.35
CA SER A 299 24.18 16.18 -41.24
C SER A 299 24.35 15.36 -39.95
N ARG A 300 24.23 14.02 -40.02
CA ARG A 300 24.41 13.16 -38.83
C ARG A 300 25.85 13.13 -38.35
N PHE A 301 26.81 13.13 -39.25
CA PHE A 301 28.23 13.19 -38.91
C PHE A 301 28.58 14.49 -38.17
N ASN A 302 28.04 15.62 -38.63
CA ASN A 302 28.22 16.92 -38.00
C ASN A 302 27.48 17.04 -36.65
N ASP A 303 26.45 16.23 -36.41
CA ASP A 303 25.62 16.24 -35.20
C ASP A 303 26.24 15.43 -34.03
N ILE A 304 27.25 14.60 -34.29
CA ILE A 304 27.92 13.74 -33.29
C ILE A 304 28.38 14.54 -32.04
N PRO A 305 29.06 15.70 -32.17
CA PRO A 305 29.49 16.46 -31.00
C PRO A 305 28.32 16.91 -30.12
N ARG A 306 27.18 17.29 -30.71
CA ARG A 306 25.97 17.66 -29.97
C ARG A 306 25.38 16.45 -29.24
N ALA A 307 25.27 15.31 -29.91
CA ALA A 307 24.78 14.08 -29.28
C ALA A 307 25.64 13.65 -28.08
N VAL A 308 26.96 13.79 -28.19
CA VAL A 308 27.89 13.52 -27.08
C VAL A 308 27.78 14.56 -25.98
N ALA A 309 27.67 15.85 -26.30
CA ALA A 309 27.48 16.90 -25.30
C ALA A 309 26.18 16.69 -24.50
N THR A 310 25.08 16.34 -25.16
CA THR A 310 23.81 16.00 -24.50
C THR A 310 23.95 14.75 -23.61
N ALA A 311 24.71 13.75 -24.03
CA ALA A 311 25.01 12.60 -23.19
C ALA A 311 25.87 12.98 -21.96
N GLN A 312 26.86 13.86 -22.13
CA GLN A 312 27.67 14.35 -21.01
C GLN A 312 26.85 15.19 -20.03
N GLU A 313 25.98 16.07 -20.50
CA GLU A 313 25.08 16.85 -19.65
C GLU A 313 24.14 15.94 -18.84
N LYS A 314 23.69 14.84 -19.45
CA LYS A 314 22.76 13.89 -18.84
C LYS A 314 23.42 12.92 -17.85
N PHE A 315 24.68 12.55 -18.07
CA PHE A 315 25.35 11.47 -17.32
C PHE A 315 26.64 11.88 -16.60
N SER A 316 27.08 13.14 -16.70
CA SER A 316 28.12 13.67 -15.82
C SER A 316 27.55 13.89 -14.41
N PRO A 317 28.36 13.71 -13.35
CA PRO A 317 27.90 14.01 -11.99
C PRO A 317 27.48 15.49 -11.90
N LYS A 318 26.21 15.74 -11.59
CA LYS A 318 25.66 17.10 -11.42
C LYS A 318 26.28 17.80 -10.20
N ALA A 319 26.53 19.09 -10.37
CA ALA A 319 26.84 20.06 -9.32
C ALA A 319 25.78 20.04 -8.21
N PRO A 320 26.12 20.49 -6.98
CA PRO A 320 25.24 20.39 -5.81
C PRO A 320 23.87 21.05 -6.01
N ALA A 321 22.86 20.48 -5.35
CA ALA A 321 21.49 20.96 -5.38
C ALA A 321 21.38 22.38 -4.81
N ILE A 322 20.59 23.22 -5.48
CA ILE A 322 20.33 24.62 -5.11
C ILE A 322 18.93 24.68 -4.49
N ASP A 323 18.80 25.39 -3.38
CA ASP A 323 17.52 25.68 -2.73
C ASP A 323 16.67 26.57 -3.66
N PRO A 324 15.45 26.14 -4.04
CA PRO A 324 14.61 26.86 -5.00
C PRO A 324 13.99 28.15 -4.45
N ASP A 325 13.97 28.36 -3.13
CA ASP A 325 13.40 29.56 -2.49
C ASP A 325 14.47 30.62 -2.22
N THR A 326 15.72 30.24 -1.99
CA THR A 326 16.81 31.17 -1.65
C THR A 326 17.86 31.33 -2.75
N GLY A 327 17.93 30.39 -3.70
CA GLY A 327 18.99 30.36 -4.72
C GLY A 327 20.38 29.99 -4.18
N GLU A 328 20.46 29.58 -2.90
CA GLU A 328 21.70 29.17 -2.27
C GLU A 328 22.01 27.70 -2.56
N VAL A 329 23.29 27.40 -2.78
CA VAL A 329 23.76 26.01 -2.85
C VAL A 329 23.48 25.37 -1.49
N LEU A 330 22.79 24.22 -1.46
CA LEU A 330 22.58 23.45 -0.23
C LEU A 330 23.93 22.91 0.26
N GLU A 331 24.66 23.72 1.03
CA GLU A 331 25.88 23.30 1.70
C GLU A 331 25.53 22.21 2.71
N HIS A 332 26.11 21.02 2.54
CA HIS A 332 26.10 20.04 3.61
C HIS A 332 26.81 20.65 4.81
N PRO A 333 26.22 20.63 6.02
CA PRO A 333 26.93 21.11 7.21
C PRO A 333 28.28 20.38 7.28
N PRO A 334 29.38 21.10 7.56
CA PRO A 334 30.72 20.53 7.53
C PRO A 334 30.77 19.33 8.48
N LEU A 335 31.37 18.23 8.02
CA LEU A 335 31.57 17.04 8.84
C LEU A 335 32.37 17.43 10.08
N GLN A 336 31.73 17.43 11.24
CA GLN A 336 32.41 17.69 12.50
C GLN A 336 33.01 16.39 13.02
N PRO A 337 34.34 16.32 13.27
CA PRO A 337 34.94 15.16 13.89
C PRO A 337 34.38 15.00 15.31
N VAL A 338 34.13 13.75 15.71
CA VAL A 338 33.74 13.44 17.10
C VAL A 338 34.91 13.78 18.01
N SER A 339 34.66 14.59 19.05
CA SER A 339 35.66 14.86 20.07
C SER A 339 35.93 13.59 20.89
N LEU A 340 37.18 13.14 20.91
CA LEU A 340 37.63 12.00 21.74
C LEU A 340 38.07 12.41 23.15
N ARG A 341 37.99 13.70 23.48
CA ARG A 341 38.38 14.21 24.79
C ARG A 341 37.36 13.75 25.84
N GLY A 342 37.83 13.09 26.90
CA GLY A 342 36.97 12.63 28.01
C GLY A 342 36.40 11.22 27.83
N VAL A 343 36.72 10.53 26.73
CA VAL A 343 36.37 9.11 26.54
C VAL A 343 36.96 8.27 27.68
N GLY A 344 36.14 7.41 28.28
CA GLY A 344 36.53 6.57 29.43
C GLY A 344 36.41 7.23 30.80
N GLN A 345 35.97 8.49 30.89
CA GLN A 345 35.75 9.19 32.17
C GLN A 345 34.33 8.98 32.74
N GLY A 346 33.58 7.99 32.22
CA GLY A 346 32.30 7.53 32.77
C GLY A 346 31.09 8.44 32.50
N GLN A 347 31.21 9.40 31.59
CA GLN A 347 30.18 10.43 31.34
C GLN A 347 29.49 10.29 29.96
N GLU A 348 29.79 9.24 29.21
CA GLU A 348 29.13 8.99 27.93
C GLU A 348 27.70 8.48 28.19
N PRO A 349 26.65 9.18 27.72
CA PRO A 349 25.29 8.74 27.94
C PRO A 349 25.06 7.41 27.21
N ALA A 350 24.56 6.42 27.95
CA ALA A 350 24.06 5.18 27.34
C ALA A 350 22.99 5.52 26.30
N THR A 351 22.88 4.70 25.24
CA THR A 351 21.79 4.88 24.27
C THR A 351 20.46 4.66 24.97
N GLU A 352 19.63 5.70 25.05
CA GLU A 352 18.31 5.61 25.65
C GLU A 352 17.31 4.93 24.71
N HIS A 353 16.23 4.43 25.29
CA HIS A 353 15.18 3.70 24.61
C HIS A 353 13.81 4.35 24.88
N LYS A 354 12.98 4.45 23.85
CA LYS A 354 11.56 4.83 23.97
C LYS A 354 10.73 3.68 24.53
N ILE A 355 11.03 2.46 24.08
CA ILE A 355 10.56 1.21 24.68
C ILE A 355 11.80 0.40 24.98
N GLU A 356 11.96 0.01 26.23
CA GLU A 356 13.11 -0.75 26.73
C GLU A 356 13.47 -1.90 25.79
N ALA A 357 14.76 -1.97 25.42
CA ALA A 357 15.35 -2.86 24.42
C ALA A 357 14.82 -2.69 22.98
N TRP A 358 13.51 -2.62 22.76
CA TRP A 358 12.87 -2.70 21.46
C TRP A 358 13.05 -1.45 20.59
N VAL A 359 12.87 -0.25 21.16
CA VAL A 359 12.83 1.00 20.38
C VAL A 359 13.91 1.96 20.89
N PRO A 360 15.17 1.81 20.45
CA PRO A 360 16.24 2.75 20.76
C PRO A 360 16.03 4.13 20.12
N GLU A 361 16.49 5.19 20.80
CA GLU A 361 16.46 6.56 20.28
C GLU A 361 17.45 6.76 19.12
N ARG A 362 17.19 7.79 18.30
CA ARG A 362 18.02 8.29 17.18
C ARG A 362 18.16 7.32 15.99
N VAL A 363 17.35 6.26 15.93
CA VAL A 363 17.40 5.22 14.88
C VAL A 363 16.02 4.73 14.47
N VAL A 364 15.98 3.93 13.42
CA VAL A 364 14.79 3.22 12.94
C VAL A 364 14.75 1.81 13.52
N THR A 365 13.58 1.42 14.02
CA THR A 365 13.20 0.06 14.41
C THR A 365 12.24 -0.51 13.37
N LEU A 366 12.50 -1.73 12.90
CA LEU A 366 11.64 -2.42 11.94
C LEU A 366 10.74 -3.42 12.66
N LEU A 367 9.42 -3.35 12.44
CA LEU A 367 8.46 -4.37 12.84
C LEU A 367 7.98 -5.13 11.59
N SER A 368 8.36 -6.41 11.51
CA SER A 368 8.07 -7.27 10.35
C SER A 368 7.12 -8.40 10.71
N ALA A 369 6.13 -8.66 9.86
CA ALA A 369 5.19 -9.77 10.03
C ALA A 369 4.48 -10.07 8.71
N HIS A 370 3.87 -11.25 8.62
CA HIS A 370 2.97 -11.55 7.53
C HIS A 370 1.72 -10.64 7.55
N GLY A 371 1.05 -10.52 6.40
CA GLY A 371 -0.24 -9.83 6.31
C GLY A 371 -1.26 -10.50 7.24
N GLY A 372 -2.05 -9.69 7.97
CA GLY A 372 -3.08 -10.18 8.89
C GLY A 372 -2.62 -10.61 10.30
N THR A 373 -1.31 -10.70 10.56
CA THR A 373 -0.77 -11.09 11.89
C THR A 373 -1.08 -10.05 12.99
N GLY A 374 -1.35 -8.80 12.61
CA GLY A 374 -1.80 -7.75 13.54
C GLY A 374 -0.77 -6.66 13.85
N LYS A 375 0.17 -6.38 12.93
CA LYS A 375 1.21 -5.33 13.09
C LYS A 375 0.63 -3.97 13.46
N SER A 376 -0.36 -3.51 12.69
CA SER A 376 -1.04 -2.23 12.91
C SER A 376 -1.64 -2.15 14.29
N LEU A 377 -2.23 -3.25 14.77
CA LEU A 377 -2.78 -3.34 16.12
C LEU A 377 -1.69 -3.28 17.19
N LEU A 378 -0.58 -4.02 17.01
CA LEU A 378 0.56 -3.97 17.92
C LEU A 378 1.17 -2.57 17.98
N ALA A 379 1.36 -1.92 16.83
CA ALA A 379 1.90 -0.58 16.72
C ALA A 379 0.99 0.46 17.39
N LEU A 380 -0.34 0.31 17.26
CA LEU A 380 -1.31 1.17 17.93
C LEU A 380 -1.28 0.98 19.46
N SER A 381 -1.17 -0.27 19.95
CA SER A 381 -1.00 -0.54 21.38
C SER A 381 0.31 0.05 21.92
N MET A 382 1.42 -0.06 21.16
CA MET A 382 2.69 0.57 21.52
C MET A 382 2.58 2.10 21.54
N ALA A 383 1.81 2.70 20.62
CA ALA A 383 1.56 4.14 20.59
C ALA A 383 0.86 4.61 21.88
N VAL A 384 -0.19 3.91 22.31
CA VAL A 384 -0.92 4.22 23.56
C VAL A 384 0.01 4.10 24.78
N ALA A 385 0.79 3.02 24.88
CA ALA A 385 1.74 2.81 25.98
C ALA A 385 2.82 3.91 26.02
N LEU A 386 3.35 4.31 24.87
CA LEU A 386 4.32 5.42 24.76
C LEU A 386 3.70 6.76 25.13
N THR A 387 2.47 7.03 24.73
CA THR A 387 1.77 8.29 25.06
C THR A 387 1.49 8.42 26.55
N THR A 388 1.12 7.33 27.20
CA THR A 388 0.79 7.33 28.64
C THR A 388 2.00 7.06 29.54
N GLY A 389 3.06 6.47 29.00
CA GLY A 389 4.21 5.99 29.77
C GLY A 389 3.93 4.68 30.53
N GLN A 390 2.81 4.00 30.24
CA GLN A 390 2.54 2.68 30.80
C GLN A 390 3.52 1.64 30.20
N PRO A 391 3.95 0.63 30.97
CA PRO A 391 4.78 -0.44 30.43
C PRO A 391 4.08 -1.15 29.26
N PHE A 392 4.84 -1.47 28.22
CA PHE A 392 4.35 -2.28 27.11
C PHE A 392 4.94 -3.68 27.23
N ALA A 393 4.10 -4.69 27.45
CA ALA A 393 4.55 -6.06 27.59
C ALA A 393 5.68 -6.24 28.64
N GLU A 394 5.50 -5.65 29.84
CA GLU A 394 6.50 -5.56 30.93
C GLU A 394 7.74 -4.70 30.63
N LEU A 395 7.91 -4.21 29.39
CA LEU A 395 9.00 -3.32 29.01
C LEU A 395 8.67 -1.88 29.37
N ALA A 396 9.60 -1.21 30.04
CA ALA A 396 9.41 0.19 30.42
C ALA A 396 9.27 1.08 29.16
N CYS A 397 8.27 1.97 29.18
CA CYS A 397 8.04 2.96 28.13
C CYS A 397 8.37 4.36 28.62
N LYS A 398 9.18 5.09 27.86
CA LYS A 398 9.44 6.51 28.11
C LYS A 398 8.28 7.32 27.52
N ARG A 399 7.54 8.02 28.39
CA ARG A 399 6.41 8.85 27.98
C ARG A 399 6.82 9.82 26.86
N SER A 400 6.11 9.78 25.75
CA SER A 400 6.52 10.38 24.47
C SER A 400 5.33 10.95 23.71
N ARG A 401 5.56 12.02 22.94
CA ARG A 401 4.61 12.47 21.92
C ARG A 401 4.73 11.57 20.69
N VAL A 402 3.62 10.97 20.27
CA VAL A 402 3.61 9.97 19.21
C VAL A 402 2.88 10.53 18.00
N LEU A 403 3.47 10.39 16.81
CA LEU A 403 2.83 10.60 15.53
C LEU A 403 2.72 9.26 14.82
N LEU A 404 1.50 8.85 14.45
CA LEU A 404 1.24 7.64 13.70
C LEU A 404 0.74 7.99 12.30
N LEU A 405 1.43 7.50 11.28
CA LEU A 405 1.03 7.59 9.88
C LEU A 405 0.41 6.25 9.46
N SER A 406 -0.93 6.19 9.40
CA SER A 406 -1.69 5.00 9.00
C SER A 406 -2.02 5.07 7.51
N CYS A 407 -1.50 4.13 6.72
CA CYS A 407 -1.73 4.03 5.29
C CYS A 407 -2.75 2.93 4.92
N GLU A 408 -2.97 1.96 5.81
CA GLU A 408 -3.86 0.81 5.54
C GLU A 408 -5.22 0.88 6.26
N ASP A 409 -5.25 1.37 7.52
CA ASP A 409 -6.47 1.46 8.32
C ASP A 409 -7.07 2.88 8.26
N ASP A 410 -8.36 2.97 7.91
CA ASP A 410 -9.10 4.24 7.84
C ASP A 410 -9.48 4.78 9.23
N ASP A 411 -9.89 6.05 9.26
CA ASP A 411 -10.31 6.77 10.45
C ASP A 411 -11.37 6.04 11.32
N LEU A 412 -12.36 5.38 10.72
CA LEU A 412 -13.39 4.66 11.49
C LEU A 412 -12.81 3.42 12.18
N VAL A 413 -11.98 2.68 11.46
CA VAL A 413 -11.28 1.50 12.00
C VAL A 413 -10.34 1.91 13.12
N LEU A 414 -9.54 2.96 12.90
CA LEU A 414 -8.59 3.48 13.89
C LEU A 414 -9.30 3.91 15.17
N ARG A 415 -10.39 4.69 15.07
CA ARG A 415 -11.18 5.12 16.24
C ARG A 415 -11.76 3.93 17.00
N HIS A 416 -12.30 2.93 16.31
CA HIS A 416 -12.85 1.75 16.96
C HIS A 416 -11.79 0.95 17.72
N ARG A 417 -10.60 0.77 17.13
CA ARG A 417 -9.48 0.08 17.78
C ARG A 417 -8.97 0.87 18.99
N LEU A 418 -8.82 2.19 18.85
CA LEU A 418 -8.40 3.07 19.94
C LEU A 418 -9.38 3.02 21.11
N ASP A 419 -10.69 3.08 20.85
CA ASP A 419 -11.72 2.99 21.89
C ASP A 419 -11.59 1.68 22.70
N GLN A 420 -11.41 0.53 22.02
CA GLN A 420 -11.19 -0.74 22.70
C GLN A 420 -9.89 -0.78 23.52
N LEU A 421 -8.80 -0.23 22.99
CA LEU A 421 -7.51 -0.16 23.69
C LEU A 421 -7.58 0.73 24.94
N LEU A 422 -8.26 1.88 24.83
CA LEU A 422 -8.45 2.80 25.94
C LEU A 422 -9.29 2.17 27.06
N GLN A 423 -10.40 1.53 26.69
CA GLN A 423 -11.26 0.83 27.65
C GLN A 423 -10.52 -0.27 28.41
N ASP A 424 -9.64 -1.01 27.72
CA ASP A 424 -8.84 -2.08 28.30
C ASP A 424 -7.75 -1.57 29.25
N ALA A 425 -7.07 -0.49 28.85
CA ALA A 425 -6.04 0.16 29.65
C ALA A 425 -6.61 1.02 30.80
N GLY A 426 -7.93 1.20 30.86
CA GLY A 426 -8.59 2.08 31.83
C GLY A 426 -8.29 3.56 31.60
N LEU A 427 -8.08 3.95 30.34
CA LEU A 427 -7.73 5.29 29.88
C LEU A 427 -8.92 5.96 29.18
N THR A 428 -8.80 7.26 28.99
CA THR A 428 -9.74 8.12 28.28
C THR A 428 -9.06 8.79 27.09
N ASP A 429 -9.84 9.42 26.21
CA ASP A 429 -9.32 10.23 25.11
C ASP A 429 -8.51 11.43 25.61
N GLU A 430 -8.86 12.00 26.78
CA GLU A 430 -8.08 13.05 27.45
C GLU A 430 -6.63 12.62 27.76
N ASP A 431 -6.39 11.33 28.02
CA ASP A 431 -5.04 10.80 28.28
C ASP A 431 -4.16 10.79 27.00
N LEU A 432 -4.80 10.80 25.83
CA LEU A 432 -4.14 10.84 24.52
C LEU A 432 -4.05 12.25 23.93
N ASP A 433 -4.93 13.15 24.36
CA ASP A 433 -5.10 14.47 23.74
C ASP A 433 -3.80 15.28 23.73
N GLY A 434 -3.49 15.84 22.55
CA GLY A 434 -2.24 16.55 22.29
C GLY A 434 -0.95 15.72 22.39
N GLN A 435 -1.00 14.43 22.74
CA GLN A 435 0.17 13.54 22.85
C GLN A 435 0.24 12.56 21.68
N LEU A 436 -0.88 11.94 21.31
CA LEU A 436 -0.99 11.08 20.13
C LEU A 436 -1.66 11.84 18.99
N VAL A 437 -1.01 11.90 17.84
CA VAL A 437 -1.65 12.35 16.59
C VAL A 437 -1.60 11.22 15.57
N VAL A 438 -2.73 10.96 14.93
CA VAL A 438 -2.89 9.93 13.91
C VAL A 438 -3.27 10.58 12.59
N TYR A 439 -2.53 10.27 11.53
CA TYR A 439 -2.83 10.68 10.17
C TYR A 439 -3.34 9.47 9.37
N ASP A 440 -4.59 9.55 8.95
CA ASP A 440 -5.18 8.64 7.97
C ASP A 440 -4.75 9.06 6.55
N MET A 441 -4.02 8.17 5.89
CA MET A 441 -3.52 8.34 4.53
C MET A 441 -4.21 7.41 3.52
N THR A 442 -5.25 6.66 3.91
CA THR A 442 -5.92 5.68 3.04
C THR A 442 -6.48 6.28 1.75
N ASP A 443 -6.90 7.55 1.80
CA ASP A 443 -7.41 8.34 0.68
C ASP A 443 -6.44 9.44 0.19
N ARG A 444 -5.17 9.40 0.60
CA ARG A 444 -4.15 10.42 0.28
C ARG A 444 -2.85 9.79 -0.22
N ASP A 445 -2.02 10.60 -0.86
CA ASP A 445 -0.68 10.16 -1.23
C ASP A 445 0.21 10.09 0.02
N SER A 446 0.68 8.88 0.34
CA SER A 446 1.54 8.56 1.47
C SER A 446 3.01 8.37 1.10
N VAL A 447 3.36 8.40 -0.19
CA VAL A 447 4.70 8.03 -0.65
C VAL A 447 5.72 9.05 -0.16
N LEU A 448 6.67 8.65 0.68
CA LEU A 448 7.73 9.49 1.23
C LEU A 448 9.03 9.46 0.41
N TYR A 449 9.25 8.36 -0.32
CA TYR A 449 10.42 8.17 -1.18
C TYR A 449 10.00 7.48 -2.47
N ALA A 450 10.44 8.01 -3.60
CA ALA A 450 10.05 7.50 -4.91
C ALA A 450 11.26 7.36 -5.83
N SER A 451 11.21 6.41 -6.76
CA SER A 451 12.16 6.32 -7.86
C SER A 451 12.06 7.55 -8.78
N GLY A 452 13.21 8.02 -9.28
CA GLY A 452 13.29 9.19 -10.15
C GLY A 452 14.34 9.02 -11.25
N ARG A 453 14.32 9.91 -12.25
CA ARG A 453 15.26 9.88 -13.40
C ARG A 453 16.73 9.99 -12.98
N GLU A 454 17.01 10.68 -11.89
CA GLU A 454 18.35 10.88 -11.30
C GLU A 454 18.62 9.90 -10.15
N GLY A 455 17.73 8.91 -9.97
CA GLY A 455 17.68 8.02 -8.83
C GLY A 455 16.52 8.33 -7.89
N GLY A 456 16.39 7.53 -6.84
CA GLY A 456 15.38 7.72 -5.81
C GLY A 456 15.56 9.04 -5.06
N HIS A 457 14.44 9.68 -4.77
CA HIS A 457 14.33 11.01 -4.18
C HIS A 457 13.26 11.03 -3.11
N LEU A 458 13.37 12.00 -2.19
CA LEU A 458 12.34 12.27 -1.19
C LEU A 458 11.22 13.07 -1.84
N THR A 459 9.98 12.74 -1.51
CA THR A 459 8.78 13.38 -2.07
C THR A 459 8.37 14.61 -1.26
N PRO A 460 7.43 15.43 -1.77
CA PRO A 460 6.80 16.49 -0.97
C PRO A 460 6.14 15.99 0.32
N GLN A 461 5.66 14.74 0.34
CA GLN A 461 5.05 14.11 1.51
C GLN A 461 6.06 13.86 2.62
N TYR A 462 7.32 13.55 2.29
CA TYR A 462 8.39 13.47 3.28
C TYR A 462 8.59 14.81 3.99
N GLU A 463 8.58 15.90 3.22
CA GLU A 463 8.72 17.25 3.76
C GLU A 463 7.49 17.66 4.58
N TRP A 464 6.29 17.32 4.11
CA TRP A 464 5.07 17.47 4.90
C TRP A 464 5.14 16.71 6.23
N LEU A 465 5.59 15.45 6.22
CA LEU A 465 5.73 14.64 7.43
C LEU A 465 6.74 15.28 8.40
N ARG A 466 7.88 15.77 7.88
CA ARG A 466 8.88 16.51 8.67
C ARG A 466 8.26 17.72 9.36
N GLN A 467 7.43 18.49 8.65
CA GLN A 467 6.73 19.66 9.22
C GLN A 467 5.70 19.25 10.28
N ARG A 468 4.98 18.13 10.11
CA ARG A 468 4.05 17.61 11.13
C ARG A 468 4.78 17.13 12.38
N ILE A 469 5.91 16.46 12.22
CA ILE A 469 6.78 16.05 13.32
C ILE A 469 7.27 17.27 14.11
N GLU A 470 7.71 18.33 13.43
CA GLU A 470 8.12 19.59 14.08
C GLU A 470 6.94 20.24 14.83
N HIS A 471 5.80 20.39 14.17
CA HIS A 471 4.63 21.05 14.73
C HIS A 471 4.11 20.33 15.98
N HIS A 472 3.98 19.00 15.91
CA HIS A 472 3.55 18.18 17.05
C HIS A 472 4.65 18.03 18.11
N ARG A 473 5.91 18.24 17.71
CA ARG A 473 7.12 17.88 18.46
C ARG A 473 7.14 16.39 18.79
N ALA A 474 6.89 15.56 17.78
CA ALA A 474 6.82 14.11 17.96
C ALA A 474 8.19 13.54 18.38
N ASP A 475 8.19 12.75 19.45
CA ASP A 475 9.34 11.99 19.96
C ASP A 475 9.41 10.60 19.31
N VAL A 476 8.26 10.04 18.92
CA VAL A 476 8.15 8.76 18.22
C VAL A 476 7.29 8.92 16.98
N VAL A 477 7.79 8.40 15.87
CA VAL A 477 7.09 8.37 14.59
C VAL A 477 6.84 6.92 14.20
N ILE A 478 5.58 6.55 14.06
CA ILE A 478 5.17 5.22 13.62
C ILE A 478 4.70 5.33 12.17
N VAL A 479 5.25 4.50 11.29
CA VAL A 479 4.93 4.47 9.86
C VAL A 479 4.38 3.10 9.51
N ASP A 480 3.08 3.07 9.21
CA ASP A 480 2.35 1.85 8.85
C ASP A 480 1.78 1.99 7.43
N ASN A 481 2.44 1.49 6.38
CA ASN A 481 3.65 0.65 6.39
C ASN A 481 4.65 1.05 5.29
N ALA A 482 5.81 0.38 5.26
CA ALA A 482 6.90 0.59 4.32
C ALA A 482 6.47 0.56 2.85
N SER A 483 5.64 -0.40 2.44
CA SER A 483 5.22 -0.59 1.05
C SER A 483 4.32 0.55 0.53
N ASP A 484 3.61 1.27 1.41
CA ASP A 484 2.80 2.42 1.04
C ASP A 484 3.57 3.76 1.05
N VAL A 485 4.70 3.81 1.76
CA VAL A 485 5.54 5.01 1.86
C VAL A 485 6.79 4.98 1.00
N TYR A 486 7.13 3.83 0.42
CA TYR A 486 8.34 3.61 -0.38
C TYR A 486 7.99 3.10 -1.78
N ALA A 487 8.05 3.97 -2.77
CA ALA A 487 7.74 3.69 -4.17
C ALA A 487 9.02 3.58 -5.03
N ASP A 488 9.94 2.69 -4.65
CA ASP A 488 11.15 2.33 -5.38
C ASP A 488 11.42 0.83 -5.22
N ASN A 489 12.45 0.29 -5.86
CA ASN A 489 12.77 -1.13 -5.80
C ASN A 489 13.26 -1.54 -4.41
N GLU A 490 12.43 -2.30 -3.67
CA GLU A 490 12.72 -2.80 -2.32
C GLU A 490 13.95 -3.73 -2.25
N ASN A 491 14.37 -4.28 -3.39
CA ASN A 491 15.55 -5.14 -3.50
C ASN A 491 16.85 -4.33 -3.72
N ASP A 492 16.76 -3.05 -4.10
CA ASP A 492 17.93 -2.20 -4.26
C ASP A 492 18.42 -1.72 -2.88
N ARG A 493 19.47 -2.39 -2.40
CA ARG A 493 20.14 -2.09 -1.12
C ARG A 493 20.55 -0.62 -0.99
N GLY A 494 20.96 0.01 -2.09
CA GLY A 494 21.35 1.42 -2.12
C GLY A 494 20.15 2.33 -1.86
N ARG A 495 19.02 2.06 -2.51
CA ARG A 495 17.78 2.84 -2.40
C ARG A 495 17.12 2.67 -1.04
N VAL A 496 16.96 1.44 -0.57
CA VAL A 496 16.40 1.17 0.77
C VAL A 496 17.24 1.84 1.85
N ARG A 497 18.57 1.77 1.75
CA ARG A 497 19.47 2.43 2.70
C ARG A 497 19.33 3.96 2.66
N GLN A 498 19.12 4.56 1.49
CA GLN A 498 18.86 6.00 1.37
C GLN A 498 17.56 6.37 2.08
N PHE A 499 16.50 5.61 1.89
CA PHE A 499 15.21 5.84 2.54
C PHE A 499 15.27 5.69 4.06
N VAL A 500 15.83 4.58 4.58
CA VAL A 500 15.99 4.37 6.03
C VAL A 500 16.86 5.46 6.67
N ARG A 501 17.87 5.96 5.95
CA ARG A 501 18.67 7.11 6.40
C ARG A 501 17.86 8.40 6.44
N ALA A 502 16.96 8.63 5.49
CA ALA A 502 16.08 9.78 5.51
C ALA A 502 15.13 9.71 6.72
N LEU A 503 14.49 8.58 6.97
CA LEU A 503 13.67 8.38 8.18
C LEU A 503 14.47 8.62 9.47
N THR A 504 15.72 8.16 9.53
CA THR A 504 16.61 8.42 10.68
C THR A 504 16.85 9.92 10.89
N ARG A 505 16.96 10.73 9.82
CA ARG A 505 17.17 12.17 9.91
C ARG A 505 15.97 12.90 10.51
N LEU A 506 14.75 12.40 10.34
CA LEU A 506 13.54 13.01 10.90
C LEU A 506 13.58 13.11 12.44
N VAL A 507 14.29 12.18 13.10
CA VAL A 507 14.24 12.03 14.56
C VAL A 507 15.59 12.23 15.26
N ARG A 508 16.71 12.19 14.53
CA ARG A 508 18.06 12.19 15.10
C ARG A 508 18.34 13.40 15.99
N ASP A 509 17.95 14.60 15.57
CA ASP A 509 18.31 15.83 16.29
C ASP A 509 17.46 16.06 17.55
N ARG A 510 16.38 15.29 17.72
CA ARG A 510 15.47 15.37 18.88
C ARG A 510 15.60 14.22 19.87
N ASN A 511 16.53 13.29 19.64
CA ASN A 511 16.56 12.01 20.34
C ASN A 511 15.23 11.24 20.22
N GLY A 512 14.55 11.37 19.08
CA GLY A 512 13.33 10.64 18.79
C GLY A 512 13.59 9.25 18.20
N ALA A 513 12.55 8.47 17.94
CA ALA A 513 12.66 7.15 17.31
C ALA A 513 11.64 6.96 16.19
N VAL A 514 11.96 6.10 15.21
CA VAL A 514 11.01 5.68 14.17
C VAL A 514 10.71 4.20 14.33
N LEU A 515 9.43 3.83 14.31
CA LEU A 515 8.95 2.46 14.17
C LEU A 515 8.35 2.30 12.77
N LEU A 516 9.02 1.53 11.91
CA LEU A 516 8.58 1.25 10.55
C LEU A 516 8.00 -0.16 10.48
N LEU A 517 6.76 -0.29 9.99
CA LEU A 517 6.11 -1.57 9.77
C LEU A 517 6.41 -2.06 8.35
N ALA A 518 6.63 -3.36 8.19
CA ALA A 518 6.83 -3.98 6.88
C ALA A 518 6.17 -5.35 6.80
N HIS A 519 5.65 -5.69 5.62
CA HIS A 519 5.16 -7.03 5.33
C HIS A 519 6.32 -7.95 4.97
N VAL A 520 6.25 -9.21 5.40
CA VAL A 520 7.17 -10.28 4.96
C VAL A 520 6.36 -11.48 4.46
N ASP A 521 6.92 -12.21 3.49
CA ASP A 521 6.24 -13.33 2.86
C ASP A 521 6.00 -14.52 3.79
N LYS A 522 5.03 -15.35 3.42
CA LYS A 522 4.58 -16.49 4.23
C LYS A 522 5.64 -17.60 4.35
N SER A 523 6.55 -17.71 3.38
CA SER A 523 7.68 -18.66 3.39
C SER A 523 8.75 -18.25 4.40
N THR A 524 8.94 -16.95 4.63
CA THR A 524 9.83 -16.40 5.65
C THR A 524 9.21 -16.42 7.05
N ALA A 525 7.88 -16.41 7.16
CA ALA A 525 7.17 -16.43 8.44
C ALA A 525 7.04 -17.84 9.08
N ARG A 526 7.11 -18.92 8.29
CA ARG A 526 7.10 -20.30 8.82
C ARG A 526 8.50 -20.74 9.19
N GLY A 527 8.91 -20.42 10.42
CA GLY A 527 9.90 -21.17 11.19
C GLY A 527 11.11 -21.69 10.42
N SER A 528 12.04 -20.81 10.07
CA SER A 528 13.44 -21.21 9.98
C SER A 528 13.90 -21.56 11.40
N ALA A 529 14.18 -22.83 11.67
CA ALA A 529 15.10 -23.19 12.73
C ALA A 529 16.34 -22.29 12.63
N ALA A 530 16.88 -21.86 13.78
CA ALA A 530 18.00 -20.94 13.92
C ALA A 530 19.00 -21.04 12.74
N GLY A 531 18.92 -20.09 11.79
CA GLY A 531 19.98 -19.87 10.79
C GLY A 531 19.67 -20.08 9.30
N SER A 532 18.46 -20.44 8.83
CA SER A 532 18.22 -20.48 7.36
C SER A 532 17.75 -19.12 6.80
N GLU A 533 18.67 -18.45 6.10
CA GLU A 533 18.46 -17.21 5.35
C GLU A 533 17.57 -17.44 4.13
N SER A 534 16.34 -16.96 4.16
CA SER A 534 15.51 -16.76 2.95
C SER A 534 15.03 -15.31 2.89
N TYR A 535 15.96 -14.37 3.03
CA TYR A 535 15.69 -12.94 3.21
C TYR A 535 15.94 -12.10 1.95
N SER A 536 15.92 -12.67 0.74
CA SER A 536 16.52 -12.05 -0.46
C SER A 536 16.09 -10.58 -0.68
N GLY A 537 14.79 -10.27 -0.62
CA GLY A 537 14.30 -8.89 -0.74
C GLY A 537 14.28 -8.07 0.54
N SER A 538 14.18 -8.71 1.71
CA SER A 538 14.12 -8.03 2.99
C SER A 538 15.50 -7.77 3.63
N THR A 539 16.59 -8.37 3.11
CA THR A 539 17.96 -8.19 3.63
C THR A 539 18.38 -6.72 3.66
N ALA A 540 18.00 -5.93 2.66
CA ALA A 540 18.30 -4.50 2.59
C ALA A 540 17.70 -3.74 3.78
N TRP A 541 16.44 -4.01 4.09
CA TRP A 541 15.70 -3.43 5.20
C TRP A 541 16.27 -3.87 6.55
N HIS A 542 16.49 -5.18 6.73
CA HIS A 542 17.05 -5.76 7.95
C HIS A 542 18.44 -5.22 8.29
N ASN A 543 19.29 -5.00 7.28
CA ASN A 543 20.64 -4.49 7.47
C ASN A 543 20.69 -2.98 7.71
N SER A 544 19.70 -2.25 7.21
CA SER A 544 19.65 -0.79 7.31
C SER A 544 19.20 -0.29 8.70
N VAL A 545 18.44 -1.10 9.45
CA VAL A 545 17.97 -0.76 10.82
C VAL A 545 18.92 -1.20 11.93
N ARG A 546 18.70 -0.70 13.15
CA ARG A 546 19.50 -1.03 14.35
C ARG A 546 18.74 -1.83 15.41
N SER A 547 17.42 -1.88 15.29
CA SER A 547 16.55 -2.77 16.05
C SER A 547 15.55 -3.45 15.11
N ARG A 548 15.24 -4.73 15.33
CA ARG A 548 14.27 -5.50 14.54
C ARG A 548 13.39 -6.36 15.42
N LEU A 549 12.09 -6.21 15.22
CA LEU A 549 11.04 -7.04 15.77
C LEU A 549 10.44 -7.89 14.63
N SER A 550 10.25 -9.18 14.88
CA SER A 550 9.34 -10.01 14.07
C SER A 550 8.13 -10.39 14.87
N MET A 551 7.01 -10.51 14.18
CA MET A 551 5.74 -10.95 14.76
C MET A 551 5.22 -12.13 13.91
N ALA A 552 4.90 -13.23 14.58
CA ALA A 552 4.38 -14.44 13.94
C ALA A 552 3.24 -15.03 14.78
N GLU A 553 2.39 -15.85 14.15
CA GLU A 553 1.38 -16.63 14.86
C GLU A 553 1.89 -18.06 15.05
N GLU A 554 1.98 -18.51 16.30
CA GLU A 554 2.50 -19.83 16.69
C GLU A 554 1.63 -20.40 17.81
N ASP A 555 1.16 -21.63 17.63
CA ASP A 555 0.34 -22.35 18.62
C ASP A 555 -0.88 -21.56 19.14
N GLY A 556 -1.51 -20.75 18.28
CA GLY A 556 -2.65 -19.89 18.63
C GLY A 556 -2.28 -18.61 19.41
N HIS A 557 -0.98 -18.34 19.56
CA HIS A 557 -0.44 -17.12 20.16
C HIS A 557 0.25 -16.27 19.12
N ILE A 558 0.27 -14.96 19.35
CA ILE A 558 1.09 -14.02 18.60
C ILE A 558 2.43 -13.90 19.33
N VAL A 559 3.53 -14.28 18.69
CA VAL A 559 4.87 -14.19 19.28
C VAL A 559 5.61 -13.03 18.63
N VAL A 560 6.10 -12.10 19.45
CA VAL A 560 6.97 -10.98 19.04
C VAL A 560 8.38 -11.26 19.50
N ARG A 561 9.33 -11.32 18.56
CA ARG A 561 10.75 -11.61 18.83
C ARG A 561 11.64 -10.44 18.51
N HIS A 562 12.58 -10.15 19.41
CA HIS A 562 13.62 -9.15 19.18
C HIS A 562 14.81 -9.77 18.45
N GLU A 563 14.72 -9.88 17.13
CA GLU A 563 15.71 -10.62 16.33
C GLU A 563 17.02 -9.86 16.07
N LYS A 564 17.06 -8.54 16.26
CA LYS A 564 18.28 -7.73 16.12
C LYS A 564 18.29 -6.59 17.12
N ALA A 565 19.34 -6.53 17.93
CA ALA A 565 19.59 -5.47 18.92
C ALA A 565 21.04 -5.02 18.76
N ASN A 566 21.27 -3.72 18.51
CA ASN A 566 22.62 -3.16 18.41
C ASN A 566 23.06 -2.36 19.65
N TYR A 567 22.11 -1.96 20.50
CA TYR A 567 22.35 -1.06 21.64
C TYR A 567 22.12 -1.72 23.00
N GLY A 568 22.18 -3.06 23.04
CA GLY A 568 21.94 -3.84 24.25
C GLY A 568 21.68 -5.31 23.94
N PRO A 569 21.41 -6.14 24.96
CA PRO A 569 20.98 -7.52 24.75
C PRO A 569 19.62 -7.58 24.06
N ARG A 570 19.35 -8.70 23.39
CA ARG A 570 18.01 -8.97 22.85
C ARG A 570 17.03 -9.16 24.01
N ALA A 571 15.83 -8.63 23.85
CA ALA A 571 14.74 -8.85 24.81
C ALA A 571 14.23 -10.29 24.67
N ALA A 572 13.60 -10.79 25.74
CA ALA A 572 12.90 -12.06 25.68
C ALA A 572 11.73 -12.00 24.68
N ASP A 573 11.37 -13.17 24.13
CA ASP A 573 10.21 -13.31 23.26
C ASP A 573 8.94 -12.96 24.05
N VAL A 574 8.14 -12.04 23.49
CA VAL A 574 6.85 -11.63 24.06
C VAL A 574 5.76 -12.45 23.39
N ARG A 575 4.98 -13.17 24.19
CA ARG A 575 3.81 -13.92 23.69
C ARG A 575 2.55 -13.13 24.01
N LEU A 576 1.69 -12.97 23.01
CA LEU A 576 0.46 -12.21 23.06
C LEU A 576 -0.73 -13.08 22.65
N VAL A 577 -1.92 -12.78 23.17
CA VAL A 577 -3.20 -13.35 22.75
C VAL A 577 -4.04 -12.23 22.16
N ARG A 578 -4.67 -12.51 21.01
CA ARG A 578 -5.63 -11.60 20.40
C ARG A 578 -7.00 -11.80 21.04
N SER A 579 -7.58 -10.73 21.56
CA SER A 579 -8.95 -10.69 22.09
C SER A 579 -9.70 -9.51 21.46
N GLY A 580 -10.48 -9.76 20.41
CA GLY A 580 -11.09 -8.68 19.63
C GLY A 580 -10.02 -7.84 18.93
N ALA A 581 -10.06 -6.51 19.08
CA ALA A 581 -9.02 -5.61 18.59
C ALA A 581 -7.99 -5.24 19.68
N ILE A 582 -7.61 -6.20 20.53
CA ILE A 582 -6.60 -6.00 21.59
C ILE A 582 -5.59 -7.15 21.58
N LEU A 583 -4.33 -6.83 21.87
CA LEU A 583 -3.26 -7.79 22.10
C LEU A 583 -2.86 -7.76 23.59
N ARG A 584 -2.96 -8.89 24.28
CA ARG A 584 -2.60 -9.01 25.71
C ARG A 584 -1.46 -10.00 25.92
N LEU A 585 -0.60 -9.75 26.91
CA LEU A 585 0.46 -10.70 27.29
C LEU A 585 -0.10 -12.06 27.69
N VAL A 586 0.55 -13.13 27.23
CA VAL A 586 0.35 -14.49 27.73
C VAL A 586 0.87 -14.54 29.16
N GLY A 587 -0.05 -14.37 30.11
CA GLY A 587 0.23 -14.24 31.54
C GLY A 587 -0.77 -13.29 32.23
N GLU A 588 -1.24 -12.27 31.52
CA GLU A 588 -2.24 -11.29 31.98
C GLU A 588 -3.69 -11.76 31.81
N HIS A 589 -3.91 -13.06 32.06
CA HIS A 589 -5.13 -13.82 31.77
C HIS A 589 -5.07 -14.48 30.39
N ALA A 590 -4.64 -15.74 30.39
CA ALA A 590 -5.35 -16.71 29.58
C ALA A 590 -6.85 -16.47 29.81
N ILE A 591 -7.58 -16.05 28.77
CA ILE A 591 -9.02 -16.28 28.76
C ILE A 591 -9.14 -17.79 28.64
N ASP A 592 -9.06 -18.44 29.79
CA ASP A 592 -9.68 -19.73 29.98
C ASP A 592 -11.18 -19.45 29.81
N PRO A 593 -11.86 -20.00 28.79
CA PRO A 593 -13.31 -19.91 28.68
C PRO A 593 -14.00 -20.35 29.98
N ALA A 594 -13.36 -21.23 30.75
CA ALA A 594 -13.79 -21.60 32.10
C ALA A 594 -13.52 -20.49 33.14
N ALA A 595 -12.52 -19.61 33.00
CA ALA A 595 -12.36 -18.44 33.87
C ALA A 595 -13.44 -17.37 33.62
N GLY A 596 -13.80 -17.11 32.35
CA GLY A 596 -14.92 -16.23 32.01
C GLY A 596 -16.26 -16.77 32.54
N MET A 597 -16.51 -18.08 32.35
CA MET A 597 -17.67 -18.75 32.97
C MET A 597 -17.61 -18.73 34.49
N ARG A 598 -16.46 -19.04 35.11
CA ARG A 598 -16.30 -18.99 36.58
C ARG A 598 -16.57 -17.59 37.12
N ARG A 599 -16.11 -16.54 36.42
CA ARG A 599 -16.34 -15.16 36.83
C ARG A 599 -17.81 -14.77 36.71
N ASP A 600 -18.48 -15.12 35.61
CA ASP A 600 -19.91 -14.91 35.47
C ASP A 600 -20.72 -15.72 36.50
N MET A 601 -20.29 -16.94 36.85
CA MET A 601 -20.90 -17.75 37.93
C MET A 601 -20.69 -17.12 39.31
N GLU A 602 -19.52 -16.54 39.59
CA GLU A 602 -19.25 -15.79 40.81
C GLU A 602 -20.15 -14.56 40.93
N LEU A 603 -20.28 -13.77 39.86
CA LEU A 603 -21.17 -12.60 39.82
C LEU A 603 -22.64 -13.01 39.99
N ALA A 604 -23.08 -14.08 39.34
CA ALA A 604 -24.44 -14.60 39.46
C ALA A 604 -24.74 -15.09 40.89
N ALA A 605 -23.81 -15.79 41.53
CA ALA A 605 -23.96 -16.24 42.92
C ALA A 605 -24.06 -15.07 43.90
N VAL A 606 -23.24 -14.02 43.71
CA VAL A 606 -23.30 -12.81 44.55
C VAL A 606 -24.60 -12.05 44.33
N LEU A 607 -25.04 -11.84 43.08
CA LEU A 607 -26.31 -11.19 42.77
C LEU A 607 -27.51 -11.96 43.34
N LYS A 608 -27.49 -13.30 43.26
CA LYS A 608 -28.54 -14.15 43.83
C LYS A 608 -28.64 -13.99 45.34
N LEU A 609 -27.50 -14.02 46.05
CA LEU A 609 -27.49 -13.77 47.49
C LEU A 609 -27.99 -12.37 47.81
N MET A 610 -27.57 -11.34 47.06
CA MET A 610 -28.08 -9.98 47.26
C MET A 610 -29.60 -9.89 47.08
N LEU A 611 -30.16 -10.60 46.10
CA LEU A 611 -31.61 -10.71 45.90
C LEU A 611 -32.30 -11.40 47.08
N ASP A 612 -31.74 -12.51 47.59
CA ASP A 612 -32.28 -13.23 48.75
C ASP A 612 -32.30 -12.35 50.01
N PHE A 613 -31.23 -11.60 50.29
CA PHE A 613 -31.18 -10.66 51.41
C PHE A 613 -32.17 -9.50 51.23
N GLU A 614 -32.30 -8.96 50.01
CA GLU A 614 -33.28 -7.93 49.70
C GLU A 614 -34.73 -8.43 49.92
N GLN A 615 -35.03 -9.69 49.54
CA GLN A 615 -36.32 -10.32 49.78
C GLN A 615 -36.59 -10.62 51.27
N ARG A 616 -35.55 -10.89 52.06
CA ARG A 616 -35.64 -11.03 53.53
C ARG A 616 -35.77 -9.68 54.25
N GLY A 617 -35.70 -8.56 53.53
CA GLY A 617 -35.71 -7.21 54.10
C GLY A 617 -34.42 -6.85 54.84
N GLU A 618 -33.33 -7.59 54.58
CA GLU A 618 -32.04 -7.39 55.22
C GLU A 618 -31.17 -6.44 54.38
N ARG A 619 -30.67 -5.38 55.02
CA ARG A 619 -29.99 -4.29 54.32
C ARG A 619 -28.49 -4.58 54.10
N ILE A 620 -28.05 -4.46 52.85
CA ILE A 620 -26.63 -4.51 52.45
C ILE A 620 -26.07 -3.08 52.36
N SER A 621 -25.14 -2.73 53.24
CA SER A 621 -24.56 -1.38 53.31
C SER A 621 -23.57 -1.10 52.17
N THR A 622 -23.54 0.15 51.69
CA THR A 622 -22.49 0.64 50.76
C THR A 622 -21.18 0.98 51.49
N ALA A 623 -21.23 1.17 52.81
CA ALA A 623 -20.08 1.58 53.62
C ALA A 623 -19.22 0.36 54.04
N PRO A 624 -17.89 0.37 53.78
CA PRO A 624 -17.02 -0.80 53.94
C PRO A 624 -16.81 -1.24 55.40
N ASN A 625 -16.92 -0.31 56.36
CA ASN A 625 -16.63 -0.57 57.77
C ASN A 625 -17.84 -1.06 58.58
N GLN A 626 -19.03 -1.11 57.99
CA GLN A 626 -20.24 -1.54 58.68
C GLN A 626 -20.30 -3.07 58.87
N PRO A 627 -20.99 -3.58 59.91
CA PRO A 627 -21.15 -5.02 60.11
C PRO A 627 -21.96 -5.68 58.98
N ASN A 628 -22.88 -4.96 58.35
CA ASN A 628 -23.68 -5.39 57.20
C ASN A 628 -23.07 -4.99 55.84
N ASN A 629 -21.74 -4.88 55.76
CA ASN A 629 -21.07 -4.70 54.47
C ASN A 629 -21.22 -5.95 53.59
N PRO A 630 -21.07 -5.83 52.26
CA PRO A 630 -21.35 -6.94 51.34
C PRO A 630 -20.54 -8.21 51.66
N TYR A 631 -19.25 -8.07 51.98
CA TYR A 631 -18.42 -9.24 52.28
C TYR A 631 -18.87 -9.94 53.57
N ARG A 632 -19.00 -9.20 54.68
CA ARG A 632 -19.35 -9.79 55.98
C ARG A 632 -20.73 -10.45 55.98
N LEU A 633 -21.68 -9.86 55.25
CA LEU A 633 -23.06 -10.33 55.21
C LEU A 633 -23.21 -11.53 54.27
N LEU A 634 -22.60 -11.48 53.08
CA LEU A 634 -22.77 -12.53 52.07
C LEU A 634 -21.86 -13.74 52.34
N SER A 635 -20.66 -13.54 52.92
CA SER A 635 -19.70 -14.64 53.16
C SER A 635 -20.13 -15.66 54.22
N SER A 636 -21.13 -15.38 55.04
CA SER A 636 -21.69 -16.33 56.00
C SER A 636 -22.65 -17.35 55.36
N GLU A 637 -23.12 -17.08 54.14
CA GLU A 637 -24.07 -17.94 53.44
C GLU A 637 -23.39 -19.10 52.72
N LYS A 638 -24.01 -20.28 52.74
CA LYS A 638 -23.45 -21.51 52.14
C LYS A 638 -23.20 -21.41 50.64
N GLN A 639 -23.96 -20.57 49.94
CA GLN A 639 -23.88 -20.38 48.49
C GLN A 639 -22.85 -19.32 48.08
N PHE A 640 -22.15 -18.71 49.04
CA PHE A 640 -21.13 -17.71 48.74
C PHE A 640 -19.92 -18.34 48.05
N PRO A 641 -19.44 -17.77 46.92
CA PRO A 641 -18.25 -18.29 46.26
C PRO A 641 -17.02 -18.19 47.15
N ARG A 642 -16.46 -19.34 47.56
CA ARG A 642 -15.28 -19.41 48.44
C ARG A 642 -14.01 -18.82 47.82
N SER A 643 -14.01 -18.60 46.50
CA SER A 643 -12.95 -17.93 45.75
C SER A 643 -12.89 -16.41 46.01
N ILE A 644 -13.98 -15.79 46.48
CA ILE A 644 -14.04 -14.34 46.71
C ILE A 644 -13.50 -14.02 48.10
N THR A 645 -12.34 -13.35 48.15
CA THR A 645 -11.74 -12.86 49.40
C THR A 645 -12.35 -11.51 49.82
N LYS A 646 -12.04 -11.06 51.05
CA LYS A 646 -12.46 -9.74 51.57
C LYS A 646 -12.04 -8.59 50.65
N SER A 647 -10.82 -8.65 50.10
CA SER A 647 -10.32 -7.66 49.14
C SER A 647 -11.02 -7.81 47.78
N GLY A 648 -11.23 -9.05 47.33
CA GLY A 648 -11.90 -9.36 46.07
C GLY A 648 -13.37 -8.93 46.01
N MET A 649 -14.07 -8.88 47.13
CA MET A 649 -15.47 -8.45 47.18
C MET A 649 -15.67 -7.01 46.71
N ASN A 650 -14.76 -6.10 47.05
CA ASN A 650 -14.87 -4.71 46.56
C ASN A 650 -14.77 -4.64 45.04
N SER A 651 -13.94 -5.49 44.43
CA SER A 651 -13.82 -5.60 42.97
C SER A 651 -15.12 -6.14 42.35
N VAL A 652 -15.71 -7.18 42.95
CA VAL A 652 -17.00 -7.75 42.52
C VAL A 652 -18.13 -6.71 42.59
N MET A 653 -18.25 -5.97 43.70
CA MET A 653 -19.29 -4.95 43.86
C MET A 653 -19.15 -3.81 42.84
N ARG A 654 -17.93 -3.34 42.58
CA ARG A 654 -17.66 -2.34 41.54
C ARG A 654 -17.96 -2.88 40.13
N GLU A 655 -17.68 -4.16 39.89
CA GLU A 655 -18.01 -4.80 38.62
C GLU A 655 -19.52 -4.88 38.39
N LEU A 656 -20.30 -5.28 39.40
CA LEU A 656 -21.75 -5.29 39.35
C LEU A 656 -22.34 -3.87 39.16
N GLU A 657 -21.76 -2.87 39.81
CA GLU A 657 -22.18 -1.46 39.65
C GLU A 657 -21.86 -0.93 38.23
N ARG A 658 -20.66 -1.22 37.69
CA ARG A 658 -20.27 -0.83 36.31
C ARG A 658 -21.15 -1.49 35.26
N ARG A 659 -21.50 -2.76 35.45
CA ARG A 659 -22.47 -3.48 34.59
C ARG A 659 -23.91 -3.04 34.82
N ARG A 660 -24.15 -2.06 35.69
CA ARG A 660 -25.46 -1.53 36.08
C ARG A 660 -26.41 -2.59 36.65
N PHE A 661 -25.88 -3.71 37.17
CA PHE A 661 -26.69 -4.77 37.79
C PHE A 661 -27.14 -4.41 39.20
N ILE A 662 -26.39 -3.53 39.87
CA ILE A 662 -26.75 -2.98 41.18
C ILE A 662 -26.62 -1.46 41.15
N THR A 663 -27.34 -0.79 42.04
CA THR A 663 -27.27 0.65 42.25
C THR A 663 -27.35 1.00 43.73
N LYS A 664 -26.98 2.22 44.09
CA LYS A 664 -27.13 2.75 45.44
C LYS A 664 -28.54 3.32 45.60
N ARG A 665 -29.23 2.94 46.66
CA ARG A 665 -30.53 3.51 47.04
C ARG A 665 -30.49 4.05 48.47
N GLU A 666 -31.19 5.15 48.69
CA GLU A 666 -31.42 5.65 50.04
C GLU A 666 -32.37 4.72 50.79
N ASP A 667 -32.06 4.52 52.07
CA ASP A 667 -32.84 3.74 53.01
C ASP A 667 -32.86 4.45 54.38
N ARG A 668 -33.78 4.05 55.26
CA ARG A 668 -33.93 4.64 56.59
C ARG A 668 -33.78 3.58 57.68
N THR A 669 -32.92 3.85 58.66
CA THR A 669 -32.78 2.95 59.83
C THR A 669 -33.99 3.05 60.76
N ALA A 670 -34.12 2.11 61.70
CA ALA A 670 -35.12 2.16 62.79
C ALA A 670 -35.08 3.48 63.59
N ASN A 671 -33.90 4.14 63.65
CA ASN A 671 -33.70 5.44 64.28
C ASN A 671 -33.92 6.63 63.31
N ARG A 672 -34.59 6.41 62.16
CA ARG A 672 -34.89 7.40 61.09
C ARG A 672 -33.68 8.08 60.44
N LYS A 673 -32.48 7.52 60.57
CA LYS A 673 -31.27 8.04 59.90
C LYS A 673 -31.25 7.61 58.43
N VAL A 674 -31.08 8.55 57.51
CA VAL A 674 -30.90 8.28 56.06
C VAL A 674 -29.53 7.68 55.83
N VAL A 675 -29.50 6.59 55.07
CA VAL A 675 -28.32 5.76 54.85
C VAL A 675 -28.41 5.08 53.48
N GLU A 676 -27.28 4.77 52.85
CA GLU A 676 -27.27 4.14 51.52
C GLU A 676 -27.20 2.61 51.59
N ARG A 677 -27.93 1.93 50.72
CA ARG A 677 -27.84 0.47 50.53
C ARG A 677 -27.61 0.12 49.07
N TRP A 678 -27.05 -1.06 48.84
CA TRP A 678 -27.08 -1.66 47.51
C TRP A 678 -28.47 -2.24 47.23
N ALA A 679 -28.94 -2.08 46.00
CA ALA A 679 -30.18 -2.65 45.48
C ALA A 679 -29.96 -3.17 44.06
N LEU A 680 -30.63 -4.27 43.69
CA LEU A 680 -30.58 -4.77 42.32
C LEU A 680 -31.35 -3.84 41.37
N THR A 681 -30.90 -3.77 40.12
CA THR A 681 -31.60 -3.10 39.02
C THR A 681 -32.40 -4.11 38.19
N SER A 682 -33.29 -3.61 37.33
CA SER A 682 -33.99 -4.45 36.34
C SER A 682 -33.03 -5.15 35.37
N GLU A 683 -31.91 -4.51 35.01
CA GLU A 683 -30.86 -5.08 34.16
C GLU A 683 -30.14 -6.24 34.87
N GLY A 684 -29.84 -6.09 36.17
CA GLY A 684 -29.22 -7.13 36.98
C GLY A 684 -30.13 -8.35 37.17
N LEU A 685 -31.43 -8.13 37.36
CA LEU A 685 -32.44 -9.20 37.44
C LEU A 685 -32.54 -9.98 36.13
N HIS A 686 -32.70 -9.28 35.00
CA HIS A 686 -32.81 -9.93 33.68
C HIS A 686 -31.54 -10.71 33.30
N TRP A 687 -30.37 -10.15 33.63
CA TRP A 687 -29.10 -10.86 33.44
C TRP A 687 -29.02 -12.12 34.31
N LEU A 688 -29.42 -12.04 35.58
CA LEU A 688 -29.42 -13.19 36.48
C LEU A 688 -30.35 -14.31 35.99
N GLU A 689 -31.52 -13.96 35.45
CA GLU A 689 -32.48 -14.90 34.84
C GLU A 689 -31.89 -15.59 33.60
N SER A 690 -31.14 -14.86 32.77
CA SER A 690 -30.49 -15.40 31.57
C SER A 690 -29.42 -16.48 31.86
N LYS A 691 -28.94 -16.58 33.10
CA LYS A 691 -27.92 -17.55 33.54
C LYS A 691 -28.50 -18.86 34.08
N GLY A 692 -29.81 -19.06 34.03
CA GLY A 692 -30.44 -20.38 34.24
C GLY A 692 -30.70 -20.81 35.70
N ALA A 693 -30.83 -19.88 36.64
CA ALA A 693 -31.33 -20.21 37.98
C ALA A 693 -32.89 -20.21 38.03
N PRO A 694 -33.55 -21.11 38.78
CA PRO A 694 -35.00 -21.22 38.76
C PRO A 694 -35.70 -19.98 39.36
N SER A 695 -36.78 -19.60 38.68
CA SER A 695 -37.82 -18.60 38.96
C SER A 695 -37.93 -18.02 40.38
N ALA A 696 -37.89 -16.69 40.48
CA ALA A 696 -38.58 -15.96 41.55
C ALA A 696 -40.06 -15.75 41.18
N PRO A 697 -41.01 -15.84 42.12
CA PRO A 697 -42.43 -15.60 41.84
C PRO A 697 -42.68 -14.11 41.56
N ARG A 698 -43.56 -13.84 40.59
CA ARG A 698 -44.02 -12.49 40.21
C ARG A 698 -44.49 -11.71 41.44
N LEU A 699 -43.88 -10.55 41.68
CA LEU A 699 -44.41 -9.51 42.56
C LEU A 699 -45.82 -9.13 42.08
N ARG A 700 -46.85 -9.44 42.88
CA ARG A 700 -48.16 -8.84 42.73
C ARG A 700 -48.07 -7.40 43.23
N HIS A 701 -48.42 -6.46 42.36
CA HIS A 701 -48.70 -5.08 42.73
C HIS A 701 -49.79 -5.05 43.80
N ALA A 702 -49.55 -4.24 44.84
CA ALA A 702 -50.58 -3.58 45.64
C ALA A 702 -50.42 -2.07 45.44
#